data_AF-A0AAJ0EDJ3-F1
#
_entry.id   AF-A0AAJ0EDJ3-F1
#
_cell.length_a   1.000
_cell.length_b   1.000
_cell.length_c   1.000
_cell.angle_alpha   90.00
_cell.angle_beta   90.00
_cell.angle_gamma   90.00
#
_symmetry.space_group_name_H-M   'P 1'
#
loop_
_entity.id
_entity.type
_entity.pdbx_description
1 polymer ?
#
loop_
_entity_poly.entity_id
_entity_poly.type
_entity_poly.pdbx_seq_one_letter_code
_entity_poly.pdbx_strand_id
1 'polypeptide(L)'
;MGDNHNVGDSAYESLGDDAFSRTIDKLRELGIADLVPLPQLVMVGDQSSGKSSVLESVTGFAFPRAPELCTRYATQITCRRDDFESANEAMGLRGVNDGDGSKLSTFAEDILEIEINGPDQHHLTVIDVPGIFRTSTKGLTTDNDIVIVRNMVNRYIKDQRTIILAVIPCNVDIATQEVLTLAEEVDPEGLRTMGVLTKPDLATERATQQIVCELVEGERHSLRLGYCVVKNLSADNSTSTMTDRNSSEKAFFSASPWSRLRSTNRVGVGSLAIRLRDLLRDLSKKEFNNVKAEIQRMLDESETELKRMGPSRSRPDAQRRYLGRIASDFQEAALRARDGHYDGMDMFGQDVRFRLITRIVNLNETFNKVFTLYGHTLQFDGQDQEKVGPGSVLNLNMGPKSGRSVSDMLEHMDFQCPKPLDDSLLSRIEALFHRSRTAEIGSFPGSLLAQAFKEQTQKWEPLVLKYVSQAIVIVQEFILRTLRLKCTDRNTFEMLHDHLLLPKLRAAYQRALDHAHFLLEVELSGQPYTMNHYFNSNLQVSQTTRLQEAINKAVGPASVYNAHGTVARRAPGYLGANNNGNPFDFTTQQNTGSSGAAGWWVSKSTLSKLTTDRSNAEQVKEDVHDTLRSYYKVARKRFVDVVLQLVIFHFLLDSKTGPLKIFTPDLVMGLDDKQLQMIAGEDTATRVRREVLTRNVENLKPYVWRFPVPKNMICLVDMLSSSLLLLWWLWL
;
A
#
# COMPACT_ATOMS: atom_id res chain seq x y z
N MET A 1 -15.05 -43.14 -25.57
CA MET A 1 -16.31 -42.81 -26.25
C MET A 1 -17.12 -41.94 -25.31
N GLY A 2 -17.38 -40.70 -25.72
CA GLY A 2 -17.98 -39.66 -24.89
C GLY A 2 -17.58 -38.32 -25.47
N ASP A 3 -18.29 -37.92 -26.52
CA ASP A 3 -18.02 -36.76 -27.38
C ASP A 3 -18.00 -35.44 -26.61
N ASN A 4 -16.86 -34.74 -26.69
CA ASN A 4 -16.78 -33.30 -26.44
C ASN A 4 -17.40 -32.58 -27.65
N HIS A 5 -18.73 -32.45 -27.65
CA HIS A 5 -19.38 -31.48 -28.52
C HIS A 5 -19.29 -30.08 -27.93
N ASN A 6 -18.74 -29.18 -28.74
CA ASN A 6 -18.60 -27.75 -28.55
C ASN A 6 -20.00 -27.12 -28.53
N VAL A 7 -20.62 -26.96 -27.36
CA VAL A 7 -21.98 -26.37 -27.20
C VAL A 7 -21.95 -24.83 -27.17
N GLY A 8 -20.79 -24.20 -27.43
CA GLY A 8 -20.62 -22.74 -27.41
C GLY A 8 -21.00 -22.00 -28.70
N ASP A 9 -21.07 -22.68 -29.85
CA ASP A 9 -21.19 -22.02 -31.16
C ASP A 9 -22.63 -21.85 -31.67
N SER A 10 -23.62 -22.60 -31.16
CA SER A 10 -24.96 -22.64 -31.75
C SER A 10 -25.97 -21.59 -31.22
N ALA A 11 -25.58 -20.74 -30.27
CA ALA A 11 -26.47 -19.73 -29.69
C ALA A 11 -26.37 -18.34 -30.36
N TYR A 12 -25.41 -18.15 -31.28
CA TYR A 12 -25.15 -16.86 -31.93
C TYR A 12 -25.81 -16.72 -33.32
N GLU A 13 -26.44 -17.77 -33.85
CA GLU A 13 -27.04 -17.79 -35.18
C GLU A 13 -28.43 -17.12 -35.29
N SER A 14 -29.04 -16.62 -34.20
CA SER A 14 -30.43 -16.11 -34.25
C SER A 14 -30.64 -14.63 -33.88
N LEU A 15 -29.58 -13.82 -33.76
CA LEU A 15 -29.71 -12.36 -33.64
C LEU A 15 -29.50 -11.73 -35.01
N GLY A 16 -30.56 -11.13 -35.56
CA GLY A 16 -30.58 -10.56 -36.91
C GLY A 16 -29.41 -9.61 -37.19
N ASP A 17 -28.90 -9.69 -38.41
CA ASP A 17 -27.67 -9.04 -38.87
C ASP A 17 -27.60 -7.51 -38.62
N ASP A 18 -28.73 -6.84 -38.43
CA ASP A 18 -28.81 -5.39 -38.14
C ASP A 18 -28.48 -5.04 -36.67
N ALA A 19 -28.61 -5.98 -35.72
CA ALA A 19 -28.37 -5.72 -34.30
C ALA A 19 -26.89 -5.56 -33.96
N PHE A 20 -26.02 -6.30 -34.67
CA PHE A 20 -24.57 -6.27 -34.47
C PHE A 20 -23.99 -4.92 -34.92
N SER A 21 -24.34 -4.52 -36.13
CA SER A 21 -24.03 -3.24 -36.76
C SER A 21 -24.42 -2.05 -35.88
N ARG A 22 -25.65 -2.04 -35.35
CA ARG A 22 -26.13 -1.03 -34.40
C ARG A 22 -25.34 -0.99 -33.09
N THR A 23 -24.76 -2.10 -32.67
CA THR A 23 -23.95 -2.16 -31.45
C THR A 23 -22.61 -1.49 -31.67
N ILE A 24 -21.91 -1.77 -32.79
CA ILE A 24 -20.64 -1.12 -33.13
C ILE A 24 -20.81 0.39 -33.29
N ASP A 25 -21.89 0.83 -33.92
CA ASP A 25 -22.21 2.24 -34.06
C ASP A 25 -22.45 2.92 -32.72
N LYS A 26 -23.20 2.29 -31.81
CA LYS A 26 -23.36 2.79 -30.44
C LYS A 26 -22.03 2.85 -29.69
N LEU A 27 -21.12 1.89 -29.90
CA LEU A 27 -19.78 1.95 -29.29
C LEU A 27 -18.96 3.14 -29.84
N ARG A 28 -19.15 3.47 -31.12
CA ARG A 28 -18.49 4.60 -31.79
C ARG A 28 -19.05 5.94 -31.31
N GLU A 29 -20.38 6.11 -31.28
CA GLU A 29 -21.07 7.30 -30.75
C GLU A 29 -20.70 7.62 -29.30
N LEU A 30 -20.38 6.60 -28.52
CA LEU A 30 -20.01 6.73 -27.11
C LEU A 30 -18.50 6.97 -26.90
N GLY A 31 -17.73 7.17 -27.97
CA GLY A 31 -16.32 7.56 -27.92
C GLY A 31 -15.34 6.44 -27.55
N ILE A 32 -15.75 5.17 -27.65
CA ILE A 32 -14.84 4.03 -27.40
C ILE A 32 -13.77 3.91 -28.48
N ALA A 33 -14.04 4.43 -29.68
CA ALA A 33 -13.09 4.41 -30.80
C ALA A 33 -11.73 5.05 -30.44
N ASP A 34 -11.70 5.98 -29.48
CA ASP A 34 -10.47 6.62 -28.97
C ASP A 34 -9.67 5.71 -28.01
N LEU A 35 -10.33 4.71 -27.41
CA LEU A 35 -9.75 3.79 -26.42
C LEU A 35 -9.44 2.41 -27.02
N VAL A 36 -10.30 1.94 -27.93
CA VAL A 36 -10.20 0.63 -28.58
C VAL A 36 -10.55 0.79 -30.06
N PRO A 37 -9.64 0.46 -31.00
CA PRO A 37 -9.92 0.56 -32.42
C PRO A 37 -11.06 -0.37 -32.84
N LEU A 38 -12.02 0.17 -33.59
CA LEU A 38 -13.22 -0.53 -34.06
C LEU A 38 -13.07 -0.96 -35.54
N PRO A 39 -13.70 -2.08 -35.94
CA PRO A 39 -13.75 -2.50 -37.34
C PRO A 39 -14.22 -1.39 -38.29
N GLN A 40 -13.45 -1.12 -39.33
CA GLN A 40 -13.75 -0.03 -40.27
C GLN A 40 -13.20 -0.28 -41.69
N LEU A 41 -13.79 0.43 -42.66
CA LEU A 41 -13.37 0.44 -44.06
C LEU A 41 -12.75 1.79 -44.41
N VAL A 42 -11.57 1.78 -45.02
CA VAL A 42 -10.86 3.01 -45.40
C VAL A 42 -10.54 2.97 -46.89
N MET A 43 -10.96 4.00 -47.64
CA MET A 43 -10.64 4.16 -49.06
C MET A 43 -9.36 4.95 -49.25
N VAL A 44 -8.37 4.32 -49.87
CA VAL A 44 -7.07 4.93 -50.18
C VAL A 44 -6.86 4.91 -51.69
N GLY A 45 -6.20 5.92 -52.23
CA GLY A 45 -5.90 6.01 -53.66
C GLY A 45 -5.31 7.35 -54.05
N ASP A 46 -4.64 7.39 -55.19
CA ASP A 46 -3.99 8.60 -55.72
C ASP A 46 -5.03 9.71 -56.00
N GLN A 47 -4.59 10.96 -56.07
CA GLN A 47 -5.46 12.07 -56.47
C GLN A 47 -6.12 11.79 -57.82
N SER A 48 -7.43 12.03 -57.93
CA SER A 48 -8.22 11.76 -59.14
C SER A 48 -8.34 10.28 -59.55
N SER A 49 -8.03 9.32 -58.67
CA SER A 49 -8.27 7.88 -58.89
C SER A 49 -9.75 7.46 -58.90
N GLY A 50 -10.66 8.38 -58.53
CA GLY A 50 -12.10 8.14 -58.54
C GLY A 50 -12.71 7.75 -57.19
N LYS A 51 -11.98 7.89 -56.07
CA LYS A 51 -12.46 7.63 -54.69
C LYS A 51 -13.84 8.23 -54.40
N SER A 52 -13.99 9.54 -54.55
CA SER A 52 -15.25 10.25 -54.29
C SER A 52 -16.39 9.78 -55.19
N SER A 53 -16.08 9.38 -56.44
CA SER A 53 -17.07 8.80 -57.35
C SER A 53 -17.47 7.38 -56.94
N VAL A 54 -16.54 6.56 -56.43
CA VAL A 54 -16.85 5.23 -55.87
C VAL A 54 -17.71 5.38 -54.62
N LEU A 55 -17.37 6.31 -53.73
CA LEU A 55 -18.16 6.65 -52.55
C LEU A 55 -19.57 7.08 -52.92
N GLU A 56 -19.73 8.10 -53.77
CA GLU A 56 -21.04 8.56 -54.24
C GLU A 56 -21.89 7.43 -54.80
N SER A 57 -21.24 6.50 -55.50
CA SER A 57 -21.89 5.38 -56.14
C SER A 57 -22.33 4.30 -55.15
N VAL A 58 -21.59 4.10 -54.07
CA VAL A 58 -21.87 3.11 -53.03
C VAL A 58 -22.82 3.66 -51.97
N THR A 59 -22.73 4.96 -51.63
CA THR A 59 -23.48 5.58 -50.52
C THR A 59 -24.73 6.35 -50.96
N GLY A 60 -24.91 6.65 -52.24
CA GLY A 60 -26.05 7.46 -52.68
C GLY A 60 -25.83 8.97 -52.65
N PHE A 61 -24.70 9.44 -52.09
CA PHE A 61 -24.48 10.84 -51.74
C PHE A 61 -23.55 11.56 -52.72
N ALA A 62 -24.01 12.65 -53.32
CA ALA A 62 -23.24 13.42 -54.29
C ALA A 62 -22.15 14.27 -53.60
N PHE A 63 -20.88 13.99 -53.90
CA PHE A 63 -19.75 14.81 -53.47
C PHE A 63 -19.49 15.95 -54.48
N PRO A 64 -19.04 17.14 -54.04
CA PRO A 64 -18.68 18.23 -54.95
C PRO A 64 -17.56 17.79 -55.90
N ARG A 65 -17.83 17.83 -57.21
CA ARG A 65 -16.86 17.51 -58.27
C ARG A 65 -16.19 18.80 -58.76
N ALA A 66 -15.08 19.21 -58.15
CA ALA A 66 -14.28 20.35 -58.61
C ALA A 66 -12.90 19.89 -59.12
N PRO A 67 -12.39 20.44 -60.23
CA PRO A 67 -11.10 20.03 -60.80
C PRO A 67 -9.85 20.39 -59.97
N GLU A 68 -9.99 21.12 -58.85
CA GLU A 68 -8.86 21.68 -58.09
C GLU A 68 -8.83 21.28 -56.59
N LEU A 69 -8.74 19.98 -56.30
CA LEU A 69 -8.61 19.31 -54.98
C LEU A 69 -9.96 18.79 -54.42
N CYS A 70 -10.25 17.52 -54.69
CA CYS A 70 -11.32 16.77 -54.04
C CYS A 70 -10.82 16.20 -52.70
N THR A 71 -11.61 16.42 -51.63
CA THR A 71 -11.40 15.94 -50.25
C THR A 71 -10.19 16.57 -49.52
N ARG A 72 -10.42 17.65 -48.77
CA ARG A 72 -9.43 18.34 -47.90
C ARG A 72 -9.40 17.86 -46.45
N TYR A 73 -10.37 17.01 -46.07
CA TYR A 73 -10.56 16.49 -44.72
C TYR A 73 -10.88 14.99 -44.80
N ALA A 74 -10.43 14.19 -43.83
CA ALA A 74 -10.91 12.82 -43.72
C ALA A 74 -12.43 12.86 -43.50
N THR A 75 -13.19 12.15 -44.33
CA THR A 75 -14.66 12.17 -44.28
C THR A 75 -15.16 10.79 -43.92
N GLN A 76 -15.79 10.64 -42.75
CA GLN A 76 -16.45 9.40 -42.34
C GLN A 76 -17.92 9.46 -42.76
N ILE A 77 -18.35 8.48 -43.55
CA ILE A 77 -19.75 8.37 -43.98
C ILE A 77 -20.33 7.11 -43.36
N THR A 78 -21.42 7.27 -42.61
CA THR A 78 -22.17 6.18 -42.00
C THR A 78 -23.57 6.17 -42.58
N CYS A 79 -23.90 5.12 -43.33
CA CYS A 79 -25.23 4.90 -43.88
C CYS A 79 -26.02 3.98 -42.93
N ARG A 80 -27.26 4.33 -42.56
CA ARG A 80 -28.12 3.53 -41.68
C ARG A 80 -29.49 3.27 -42.29
N ARG A 81 -30.03 2.12 -41.92
CA ARG A 81 -31.40 1.71 -42.25
C ARG A 81 -32.32 2.04 -41.09
N ASP A 82 -32.97 3.19 -41.16
CA ASP A 82 -33.96 3.64 -40.18
C ASP A 82 -35.25 4.10 -40.85
N ASP A 83 -36.38 3.84 -40.19
CA ASP A 83 -37.67 4.41 -40.55
C ASP A 83 -37.64 5.92 -40.28
N PHE A 84 -37.97 6.69 -41.32
CA PHE A 84 -37.76 8.14 -41.46
C PHE A 84 -38.37 9.04 -40.35
N GLU A 85 -39.10 8.48 -39.38
CA GLU A 85 -39.81 9.23 -38.33
C GLU A 85 -39.05 9.32 -36.98
N SER A 86 -38.10 8.45 -36.66
CA SER A 86 -37.52 8.39 -35.29
C SER A 86 -36.21 9.16 -35.08
N ALA A 87 -35.50 9.55 -36.14
CA ALA A 87 -34.16 10.17 -36.04
C ALA A 87 -34.20 11.68 -35.73
N ASN A 88 -35.26 12.39 -36.11
CA ASN A 88 -35.37 13.84 -35.91
C ASN A 88 -35.66 14.23 -34.46
N GLU A 89 -36.27 13.35 -33.64
CA GLU A 89 -36.53 13.64 -32.23
C GLU A 89 -35.31 13.37 -31.33
N ALA A 90 -34.35 12.56 -31.77
CA ALA A 90 -33.13 12.24 -31.00
C ALA A 90 -31.97 13.22 -31.25
N MET A 91 -31.95 13.89 -32.41
CA MET A 91 -30.85 14.76 -32.86
C MET A 91 -31.25 16.23 -32.77
N GLY A 92 -31.27 16.78 -31.55
CA GLY A 92 -31.51 18.21 -31.27
C GLY A 92 -30.42 19.13 -31.82
N LEU A 93 -30.35 19.28 -33.15
CA LEU A 93 -29.36 20.12 -33.83
C LEU A 93 -29.85 21.56 -33.90
N ARG A 94 -29.23 22.39 -33.06
CA ARG A 94 -29.25 23.85 -33.15
C ARG A 94 -28.63 24.29 -34.47
N GLY A 95 -29.38 25.10 -35.23
CA GLY A 95 -28.82 25.88 -36.33
C GLY A 95 -27.80 26.90 -35.81
N VAL A 96 -26.64 26.96 -36.47
CA VAL A 96 -25.62 27.99 -36.23
C VAL A 96 -25.45 28.78 -37.53
N ASN A 97 -25.94 30.01 -37.52
CA ASN A 97 -25.30 31.11 -38.22
C ASN A 97 -24.08 31.53 -37.39
N ASP A 98 -22.90 31.58 -38.00
CA ASP A 98 -22.14 32.83 -38.10
C ASP A 98 -20.87 32.62 -38.92
N GLY A 99 -20.58 33.60 -39.76
CA GLY A 99 -19.34 33.67 -40.51
C GLY A 99 -18.18 34.12 -39.62
N ASP A 100 -17.00 33.58 -39.89
CA ASP A 100 -15.77 34.35 -39.81
C ASP A 100 -14.74 33.78 -40.81
N GLY A 101 -14.26 34.65 -41.68
CA GLY A 101 -13.29 34.33 -42.73
C GLY A 101 -11.89 34.34 -42.16
N SER A 102 -11.47 33.23 -41.55
CA SER A 102 -10.06 32.96 -41.27
C SER A 102 -9.46 32.07 -42.37
N LYS A 103 -8.27 32.41 -42.86
CA LYS A 103 -7.54 31.62 -43.88
C LYS A 103 -7.27 30.21 -43.35
N LEU A 104 -8.11 29.26 -43.77
CA LEU A 104 -8.02 27.84 -43.43
C LEU A 104 -6.73 27.21 -43.99
N SER A 105 -6.07 26.38 -43.19
CA SER A 105 -5.01 25.48 -43.66
C SER A 105 -5.59 24.54 -44.73
N THR A 106 -4.80 24.23 -45.76
CA THR A 106 -5.25 23.43 -46.91
C THR A 106 -5.75 22.02 -46.52
N PHE A 107 -5.31 21.50 -45.37
CA PHE A 107 -5.76 20.24 -44.75
C PHE A 107 -5.87 20.42 -43.22
N ALA A 108 -6.85 19.80 -42.57
CA ALA A 108 -6.96 19.72 -41.10
C ALA A 108 -7.08 18.26 -40.64
N GLU A 109 -6.65 17.98 -39.40
CA GLU A 109 -6.74 16.64 -38.79
C GLU A 109 -8.15 16.26 -38.33
N ASP A 110 -9.09 17.22 -38.33
CA ASP A 110 -10.47 17.01 -37.92
C ASP A 110 -11.25 16.17 -38.96
N ILE A 111 -12.06 15.23 -38.48
CA ILE A 111 -12.88 14.32 -39.30
C ILE A 111 -14.25 14.95 -39.53
N LEU A 112 -14.71 14.98 -40.78
CA LEU A 112 -16.09 15.33 -41.11
C LEU A 112 -16.96 14.05 -41.05
N GLU A 113 -17.89 13.98 -40.11
CA GLU A 113 -18.83 12.85 -39.99
C GLU A 113 -20.16 13.17 -40.69
N ILE A 114 -20.57 12.29 -41.61
CA ILE A 114 -21.80 12.40 -42.39
C ILE A 114 -22.66 11.16 -42.15
N GLU A 115 -23.82 11.35 -41.53
CA GLU A 115 -24.80 10.28 -41.27
C GLU A 115 -25.95 10.35 -42.29
N ILE A 116 -26.22 9.24 -42.97
CA ILE A 116 -27.27 9.13 -44.00
C ILE A 116 -28.26 8.04 -43.59
N ASN A 117 -29.49 8.45 -43.29
CA ASN A 117 -30.55 7.57 -42.79
C ASN A 117 -31.61 7.33 -43.88
N GLY A 118 -31.95 6.06 -44.17
CA GLY A 118 -33.06 5.75 -45.07
C GLY A 118 -33.40 4.25 -45.18
N PRO A 119 -34.65 3.89 -45.55
CA PRO A 119 -35.14 2.51 -45.56
C PRO A 119 -34.48 1.61 -46.61
N ASP A 120 -33.91 2.22 -47.66
CA ASP A 120 -33.21 1.53 -48.76
C ASP A 120 -31.68 1.53 -48.60
N GLN A 121 -31.16 2.13 -47.52
CA GLN A 121 -29.73 2.21 -47.26
C GLN A 121 -29.19 0.94 -46.61
N HIS A 122 -27.96 0.55 -46.97
CA HIS A 122 -27.24 -0.54 -46.34
C HIS A 122 -26.37 -0.01 -45.21
N HIS A 123 -26.30 -0.73 -44.08
CA HIS A 123 -25.46 -0.33 -42.96
C HIS A 123 -23.98 -0.41 -43.33
N LEU A 124 -23.36 0.74 -43.57
CA LEU A 124 -22.01 0.84 -44.11
C LEU A 124 -21.32 2.08 -43.56
N THR A 125 -20.20 1.88 -42.87
CA THR A 125 -19.32 2.96 -42.40
C THR A 125 -18.02 2.92 -43.19
N VAL A 126 -17.76 3.96 -43.98
CA VAL A 126 -16.55 4.09 -44.81
C VAL A 126 -15.90 5.44 -44.56
N ILE A 127 -14.57 5.41 -44.44
CA ILE A 127 -13.73 6.59 -44.27
C ILE A 127 -13.06 6.92 -45.61
N ASP A 128 -13.35 8.09 -46.15
CA ASP A 128 -12.60 8.71 -47.26
C ASP A 128 -11.39 9.44 -46.69
N VAL A 129 -10.18 9.00 -47.05
CA VAL A 129 -8.96 9.75 -46.73
C VAL A 129 -8.49 10.55 -47.94
N PRO A 130 -7.87 11.74 -47.74
CA PRO A 130 -7.37 12.56 -48.84
C PRO A 130 -6.49 11.77 -49.82
N GLY A 131 -6.60 12.11 -51.11
CA GLY A 131 -5.83 11.44 -52.15
C GLY A 131 -4.33 11.70 -52.06
N ILE A 132 -3.53 10.68 -52.31
CA ILE A 132 -2.07 10.79 -52.30
C ILE A 132 -1.61 11.55 -53.56
N PHE A 133 -0.71 12.52 -53.41
CA PHE A 133 -0.17 13.33 -54.53
C PHE A 133 1.35 13.45 -54.46
N ARG A 134 2.00 13.51 -55.63
CA ARG A 134 3.47 13.38 -55.79
C ARG A 134 4.22 14.70 -55.98
N THR A 135 3.52 15.80 -56.23
CA THR A 135 4.16 17.08 -56.57
C THR A 135 3.37 18.23 -55.98
N SER A 136 4.06 19.18 -55.34
CA SER A 136 3.45 20.41 -54.83
C SER A 136 2.97 21.28 -55.99
N THR A 137 1.70 21.68 -55.96
CA THR A 137 1.12 22.60 -56.94
C THR A 137 1.41 24.03 -56.48
N LYS A 138 2.14 24.81 -57.29
CA LYS A 138 2.56 26.18 -56.94
C LYS A 138 1.34 27.04 -56.56
N GLY A 139 1.26 27.40 -55.28
CA GLY A 139 0.18 28.24 -54.71
C GLY A 139 -0.98 27.49 -54.05
N LEU A 140 -1.04 26.16 -54.12
CA LEU A 140 -2.13 25.34 -53.55
C LEU A 140 -1.66 24.32 -52.50
N THR A 141 -0.51 23.66 -52.69
CA THR A 141 0.03 22.64 -51.77
C THR A 141 1.54 22.77 -51.56
N THR A 142 2.02 22.39 -50.37
CA THR A 142 3.44 22.42 -49.96
C THR A 142 4.00 21.01 -49.79
N ASP A 143 5.33 20.85 -49.79
CA ASP A 143 5.97 19.55 -49.56
C ASP A 143 5.68 18.99 -48.15
N ASN A 144 5.34 19.86 -47.18
CA ASN A 144 4.89 19.48 -45.85
C ASN A 144 3.48 18.84 -45.87
N ASP A 145 2.60 19.28 -46.79
CA ASP A 145 1.25 18.74 -46.93
C ASP A 145 1.27 17.28 -47.43
N ILE A 146 2.25 16.92 -48.27
CA ILE A 146 2.46 15.53 -48.72
C ILE A 146 2.74 14.62 -47.53
N VAL A 147 3.59 15.07 -46.59
CA VAL A 147 3.93 14.31 -45.38
C VAL A 147 2.72 14.19 -44.45
N ILE A 148 1.94 15.25 -44.28
CA ILE A 148 0.73 15.26 -43.46
C ILE A 148 -0.30 14.26 -44.00
N VAL A 149 -0.58 14.27 -45.32
CA VAL A 149 -1.51 13.34 -45.95
C VAL A 149 -1.03 11.89 -45.81
N ARG A 150 0.27 11.63 -46.03
CA ARG A 150 0.84 10.27 -45.84
C ARG A 150 0.72 9.81 -44.39
N ASN A 151 0.99 10.68 -43.42
CA ASN A 151 0.85 10.36 -41.99
C ASN A 151 -0.60 10.12 -41.59
N MET A 152 -1.54 10.88 -42.15
CA MET A 152 -2.97 10.70 -41.94
C MET A 152 -3.43 9.34 -42.47
N VAL A 153 -3.11 9.01 -43.72
CA VAL A 153 -3.42 7.69 -44.31
C VAL A 153 -2.81 6.57 -43.46
N ASN A 154 -1.54 6.69 -43.08
CA ASN A 154 -0.83 5.71 -42.26
C ASN A 154 -1.47 5.47 -40.89
N ARG A 155 -2.08 6.50 -40.27
CA ARG A 155 -2.77 6.36 -38.98
C ARG A 155 -3.96 5.39 -39.09
N TYR A 156 -4.69 5.44 -40.19
CA TYR A 156 -5.85 4.57 -40.44
C TYR A 156 -5.45 3.18 -40.94
N ILE A 157 -4.51 3.07 -41.89
CA ILE A 157 -4.17 1.77 -42.49
C ILE A 157 -3.31 0.87 -41.58
N LYS A 158 -2.62 1.41 -40.57
CA LYS A 158 -1.81 0.63 -39.62
C LYS A 158 -2.61 -0.27 -38.69
N ASP A 159 -3.86 0.09 -38.40
CA ASP A 159 -4.72 -0.70 -37.53
C ASP A 159 -5.14 -2.01 -38.21
N GLN A 160 -4.91 -3.14 -37.54
CA GLN A 160 -5.25 -4.47 -38.04
C GLN A 160 -6.75 -4.70 -38.20
N ARG A 161 -7.59 -3.90 -37.51
CA ARG A 161 -9.07 -3.94 -37.61
C ARG A 161 -9.60 -3.06 -38.73
N THR A 162 -8.73 -2.55 -39.60
CA THR A 162 -9.12 -1.73 -40.76
C THR A 162 -8.95 -2.50 -42.06
N ILE A 163 -10.00 -2.55 -42.88
CA ILE A 163 -9.96 -3.05 -44.26
C ILE A 163 -9.56 -1.90 -45.19
N ILE A 164 -8.55 -2.15 -46.03
CA ILE A 164 -7.99 -1.18 -46.96
C ILE A 164 -8.64 -1.37 -48.32
N LEU A 165 -9.30 -0.34 -48.82
CA LEU A 165 -9.88 -0.29 -50.17
C LEU A 165 -8.97 0.53 -51.08
N ALA A 166 -8.15 -0.14 -51.89
CA ALA A 166 -7.20 0.49 -52.79
C ALA A 166 -7.89 0.86 -54.13
N VAL A 167 -8.22 2.14 -54.31
CA VAL A 167 -8.91 2.66 -55.49
C VAL A 167 -7.91 3.06 -56.58
N ILE A 168 -7.94 2.33 -57.70
CA ILE A 168 -6.93 2.40 -58.77
C ILE A 168 -7.62 2.58 -60.13
N PRO A 169 -7.20 3.54 -60.97
CA PRO A 169 -7.79 3.71 -62.29
C PRO A 169 -7.24 2.69 -63.32
N CYS A 170 -8.10 2.14 -64.17
CA CYS A 170 -7.76 1.11 -65.15
C CYS A 170 -6.83 1.58 -66.29
N ASN A 171 -6.70 2.90 -66.50
CA ASN A 171 -5.89 3.47 -67.58
C ASN A 171 -4.41 3.67 -67.19
N VAL A 172 -4.02 3.32 -65.96
CA VAL A 172 -2.65 3.46 -65.45
C VAL A 172 -2.12 2.08 -65.04
N ASP A 173 -0.82 1.85 -65.19
CA ASP A 173 -0.18 0.63 -64.72
C ASP A 173 -0.24 0.52 -63.19
N ILE A 174 -0.75 -0.61 -62.73
CA ILE A 174 -0.99 -0.93 -61.32
C ILE A 174 0.32 -1.02 -60.54
N ALA A 175 1.40 -1.48 -61.18
CA ALA A 175 2.71 -1.59 -60.54
C ALA A 175 3.30 -0.22 -60.15
N THR A 176 2.78 0.88 -60.71
CA THR A 176 3.25 2.24 -60.45
C THR A 176 2.42 2.99 -59.40
N GLN A 177 1.39 2.35 -58.83
CA GLN A 177 0.43 2.98 -57.93
C GLN A 177 0.94 3.01 -56.49
N GLU A 178 0.99 4.20 -55.89
CA GLU A 178 1.52 4.40 -54.54
C GLU A 178 0.63 3.79 -53.46
N VAL A 179 -0.69 3.74 -53.71
CA VAL A 179 -1.66 3.09 -52.82
C VAL A 179 -1.33 1.62 -52.55
N LEU A 180 -0.83 0.87 -53.55
CA LEU A 180 -0.47 -0.53 -53.36
C LEU A 180 0.85 -0.67 -52.61
N THR A 181 1.82 0.22 -52.84
CA THR A 181 3.06 0.26 -52.05
C THR A 181 2.76 0.52 -50.57
N LEU A 182 1.90 1.50 -50.28
CA LEU A 182 1.49 1.80 -48.90
C LEU A 182 0.69 0.65 -48.27
N ALA A 183 -0.17 -0.03 -49.03
CA ALA A 183 -0.87 -1.20 -48.55
C ALA A 183 0.07 -2.38 -48.29
N GLU A 184 1.05 -2.62 -49.16
CA GLU A 184 2.06 -3.68 -49.00
C GLU A 184 2.99 -3.43 -47.80
N GLU A 185 3.28 -2.17 -47.47
CA GLU A 185 4.03 -1.80 -46.25
C GLU A 185 3.32 -2.26 -44.95
N VAL A 186 1.97 -2.28 -44.92
CA VAL A 186 1.18 -2.58 -43.70
C VAL A 186 0.37 -3.87 -43.78
N ASP A 187 0.26 -4.48 -44.96
CA ASP A 187 -0.42 -5.74 -45.26
C ASP A 187 0.30 -6.50 -46.39
N PRO A 188 1.52 -7.02 -46.16
CA PRO A 188 2.33 -7.69 -47.19
C PRO A 188 1.67 -8.93 -47.80
N GLU A 189 0.80 -9.60 -47.03
CA GLU A 189 0.06 -10.79 -47.47
C GLU A 189 -1.28 -10.46 -48.15
N GLY A 190 -1.67 -9.18 -48.21
CA GLY A 190 -2.92 -8.73 -48.81
C GLY A 190 -4.17 -9.32 -48.16
N LEU A 191 -4.14 -9.61 -46.85
CA LEU A 191 -5.21 -10.29 -46.11
C LEU A 191 -6.43 -9.38 -45.92
N ARG A 192 -6.21 -8.08 -45.78
CA ARG A 192 -7.23 -7.07 -45.48
C ARG A 192 -7.28 -5.94 -46.51
N THR A 193 -6.63 -6.14 -47.66
CA THR A 193 -6.58 -5.19 -48.78
C THR A 193 -7.39 -5.68 -49.96
N MET A 194 -8.33 -4.85 -50.44
CA MET A 194 -9.13 -5.08 -51.64
C MET A 194 -8.81 -4.01 -52.69
N GLY A 195 -8.64 -4.43 -53.94
CA GLY A 195 -8.48 -3.50 -55.06
C GLY A 195 -9.81 -3.11 -55.69
N VAL A 196 -10.03 -1.82 -55.93
CA VAL A 196 -11.19 -1.29 -56.64
C VAL A 196 -10.71 -0.56 -57.89
N LEU A 197 -10.98 -1.15 -59.04
CA LEU A 197 -10.56 -0.69 -60.36
C LEU A 197 -11.64 0.24 -60.95
N THR A 198 -11.27 1.49 -61.23
CA THR A 198 -12.16 2.56 -61.70
C THR A 198 -11.84 3.00 -63.12
N LYS A 199 -12.70 3.80 -63.74
CA LYS A 199 -12.50 4.34 -65.11
C LYS A 199 -12.18 3.26 -66.18
N PRO A 200 -12.92 2.12 -66.23
CA PRO A 200 -12.68 1.08 -67.24
C PRO A 200 -12.97 1.55 -68.68
N ASP A 201 -13.72 2.64 -68.83
CA ASP A 201 -14.04 3.30 -70.10
C ASP A 201 -12.83 4.00 -70.76
N LEU A 202 -11.87 4.45 -69.95
CA LEU A 202 -10.65 5.09 -70.45
C LEU A 202 -9.57 4.08 -70.89
N ALA A 203 -9.74 2.80 -70.54
CA ALA A 203 -8.85 1.73 -70.99
C ALA A 203 -9.25 1.28 -72.41
N THR A 204 -8.82 2.02 -73.43
CA THR A 204 -9.16 1.74 -74.84
C THR A 204 -8.31 0.63 -75.47
N GLU A 205 -7.14 0.36 -74.91
CA GLU A 205 -6.21 -0.65 -75.40
C GLU A 205 -6.61 -2.06 -74.98
N ARG A 206 -6.66 -3.01 -75.94
CA ARG A 206 -7.05 -4.40 -75.67
C ARG A 206 -6.13 -5.11 -74.68
N ALA A 207 -4.83 -4.77 -74.67
CA ALA A 207 -3.87 -5.33 -73.72
C ALA A 207 -4.20 -4.92 -72.28
N THR A 208 -4.51 -3.64 -72.05
CA THR A 208 -4.91 -3.11 -70.74
C THR A 208 -6.22 -3.69 -70.27
N GLN A 209 -7.22 -3.81 -71.16
CA GLN A 209 -8.49 -4.45 -70.84
C GLN A 209 -8.31 -5.93 -70.43
N GLN A 210 -7.42 -6.66 -71.11
CA GLN A 210 -7.13 -8.05 -70.78
C GLN A 210 -6.42 -8.19 -69.42
N ILE A 211 -5.45 -7.31 -69.13
CA ILE A 211 -4.77 -7.28 -67.82
C ILE A 211 -5.78 -7.06 -66.68
N VAL A 212 -6.72 -6.13 -66.86
CA VAL A 212 -7.78 -5.88 -65.86
C VAL A 212 -8.67 -7.11 -65.66
N CYS A 213 -9.03 -7.81 -66.74
CA CYS A 213 -9.79 -9.06 -66.63
C CYS A 213 -9.01 -10.15 -65.85
N GLU A 214 -7.72 -10.35 -66.17
CA GLU A 214 -6.85 -11.31 -65.49
C GLU A 214 -6.71 -10.99 -63.98
N LEU A 215 -6.64 -9.71 -63.60
CA LEU A 215 -6.59 -9.26 -62.20
C LEU A 215 -7.88 -9.54 -61.42
N VAL A 216 -9.04 -9.33 -62.04
CA VAL A 216 -10.34 -9.59 -61.42
C VAL A 216 -10.59 -11.09 -61.25
N GLU A 217 -10.15 -11.89 -62.21
CA GLU A 217 -10.20 -13.36 -62.15
C GLU A 217 -9.18 -13.94 -61.13
N GLY A 218 -8.18 -13.15 -60.73
CA GLY A 218 -7.19 -13.50 -59.72
C GLY A 218 -5.94 -14.18 -60.29
N GLU A 219 -5.70 -14.04 -61.60
CA GLU A 219 -4.56 -14.64 -62.31
C GLU A 219 -3.26 -13.81 -62.17
N ARG A 220 -3.37 -12.52 -61.79
CA ARG A 220 -2.23 -11.61 -61.53
C ARG A 220 -2.40 -10.88 -60.19
N HIS A 221 -1.28 -10.54 -59.54
CA HIS A 221 -1.17 -9.81 -58.25
C HIS A 221 -2.16 -10.29 -57.15
N SER A 222 -1.68 -11.12 -56.23
CA SER A 222 -2.55 -11.85 -55.29
C SER A 222 -2.96 -11.02 -54.06
N LEU A 223 -3.96 -10.14 -54.19
CA LEU A 223 -4.73 -9.66 -53.04
C LEU A 223 -5.72 -10.76 -52.62
N ARG A 224 -5.78 -11.12 -51.33
CA ARG A 224 -6.70 -12.18 -50.86
C ARG A 224 -8.17 -11.77 -50.98
N LEU A 225 -8.47 -10.48 -50.80
CA LEU A 225 -9.81 -9.95 -51.02
C LEU A 225 -10.09 -9.70 -52.51
N GLY A 226 -9.12 -9.87 -53.41
CA GLY A 226 -9.25 -9.74 -54.86
C GLY A 226 -9.56 -8.32 -55.35
N TYR A 227 -9.85 -8.20 -56.66
CA TYR A 227 -10.17 -6.95 -57.33
C TYR A 227 -11.64 -6.87 -57.75
N CYS A 228 -12.24 -5.68 -57.67
CA CYS A 228 -13.56 -5.37 -58.23
C CYS A 228 -13.44 -4.25 -59.26
N VAL A 229 -14.22 -4.28 -60.34
CA VAL A 229 -14.24 -3.22 -61.36
C VAL A 229 -15.58 -2.48 -61.33
N VAL A 230 -15.52 -1.16 -61.31
CA VAL A 230 -16.71 -0.28 -61.27
C VAL A 230 -16.64 0.79 -62.35
N LYS A 231 -17.80 1.08 -62.97
CA LYS A 231 -17.92 2.18 -63.94
C LYS A 231 -18.77 3.29 -63.33
N ASN A 232 -18.14 4.44 -63.14
CA ASN A 232 -18.80 5.66 -62.66
C ASN A 232 -19.06 6.63 -63.81
N LEU A 233 -19.90 7.65 -63.57
CA LEU A 233 -20.20 8.69 -64.56
C LEU A 233 -18.99 9.61 -64.77
N SER A 234 -18.71 9.94 -66.04
CA SER A 234 -17.71 10.93 -66.44
C SER A 234 -18.11 12.34 -65.96
N ALA A 235 -17.13 13.24 -65.81
CA ALA A 235 -17.32 14.60 -65.28
C ALA A 235 -18.33 15.44 -66.08
N ASP A 236 -18.56 15.11 -67.36
CA ASP A 236 -19.35 15.90 -68.30
C ASP A 236 -20.87 15.65 -68.20
N ASN A 237 -21.31 14.60 -67.49
CA ASN A 237 -22.72 14.22 -67.34
C ASN A 237 -23.24 14.57 -65.92
N SER A 238 -23.46 15.85 -65.66
CA SER A 238 -23.84 16.37 -64.33
C SER A 238 -25.33 16.27 -63.97
N THR A 239 -26.20 15.82 -64.89
CA THR A 239 -27.67 15.80 -64.72
C THR A 239 -28.31 14.40 -64.72
N SER A 240 -27.53 13.32 -64.72
CA SER A 240 -28.05 11.94 -64.85
C SER A 240 -28.40 11.30 -63.50
N THR A 241 -29.46 10.50 -63.45
CA THR A 241 -29.94 9.85 -62.22
C THR A 241 -29.15 8.57 -61.87
N MET A 242 -29.21 8.12 -60.60
CA MET A 242 -28.56 6.87 -60.15
C MET A 242 -29.04 5.63 -60.93
N THR A 243 -30.29 5.64 -61.39
CA THR A 243 -30.89 4.58 -62.22
C THR A 243 -30.33 4.54 -63.64
N ASP A 244 -30.04 5.70 -64.23
CA ASP A 244 -29.41 5.80 -65.57
C ASP A 244 -27.96 5.30 -65.52
N ARG A 245 -27.25 5.62 -64.42
CA ARG A 245 -25.89 5.14 -64.15
C ARG A 245 -25.82 3.61 -64.06
N ASN A 246 -26.67 3.02 -63.22
CA ASN A 246 -26.69 1.55 -63.04
C ASN A 246 -27.07 0.83 -64.35
N SER A 247 -27.89 1.44 -65.19
CA SER A 247 -28.26 0.91 -66.51
C SER A 247 -27.10 1.00 -67.52
N SER A 248 -26.39 2.14 -67.55
CA SER A 248 -25.18 2.35 -68.37
C SER A 248 -24.03 1.44 -67.94
N GLU A 249 -23.87 1.22 -66.64
CA GLU A 249 -22.88 0.30 -66.06
C GLU A 249 -23.17 -1.14 -66.48
N LYS A 250 -24.43 -1.58 -66.33
CA LYS A 250 -24.87 -2.90 -66.82
C LYS A 250 -24.64 -3.04 -68.32
N ALA A 251 -25.03 -2.06 -69.14
CA ALA A 251 -24.83 -2.10 -70.58
C ALA A 251 -23.34 -2.22 -70.97
N PHE A 252 -22.46 -1.46 -70.29
CA PHE A 252 -21.02 -1.51 -70.54
C PHE A 252 -20.42 -2.87 -70.21
N PHE A 253 -20.75 -3.43 -69.05
CA PHE A 253 -20.26 -4.75 -68.65
C PHE A 253 -20.93 -5.90 -69.41
N SER A 254 -21.94 -5.63 -70.27
CA SER A 254 -22.48 -6.62 -71.23
C SER A 254 -21.57 -6.81 -72.45
N ALA A 255 -20.72 -5.83 -72.77
CA ALA A 255 -19.88 -5.84 -73.94
C ALA A 255 -18.57 -6.62 -73.70
N SER A 256 -18.01 -7.20 -74.77
CA SER A 256 -16.67 -7.81 -74.74
C SER A 256 -15.60 -6.72 -74.55
N PRO A 257 -14.53 -6.94 -73.75
CA PRO A 257 -14.13 -8.18 -73.07
C PRO A 257 -14.72 -8.37 -71.66
N TRP A 258 -15.46 -7.39 -71.16
CA TRP A 258 -15.96 -7.32 -69.78
C TRP A 258 -17.08 -8.31 -69.44
N SER A 259 -17.81 -8.77 -70.45
CA SER A 259 -18.88 -9.77 -70.31
C SER A 259 -18.41 -11.07 -69.66
N ARG A 260 -17.13 -11.44 -69.84
CA ARG A 260 -16.49 -12.61 -69.21
C ARG A 260 -16.45 -12.51 -67.68
N LEU A 261 -16.33 -11.29 -67.14
CA LEU A 261 -16.22 -11.05 -65.70
C LEU A 261 -17.57 -11.08 -64.98
N ARG A 262 -18.70 -11.12 -65.69
CA ARG A 262 -20.04 -11.10 -65.08
C ARG A 262 -20.32 -12.28 -64.14
N SER A 263 -19.77 -13.45 -64.46
CA SER A 263 -19.92 -14.67 -63.66
C SER A 263 -19.21 -14.60 -62.31
N THR A 264 -18.30 -13.64 -62.12
CA THR A 264 -17.44 -13.55 -60.92
C THR A 264 -18.08 -12.83 -59.74
N ASN A 265 -19.22 -12.14 -59.93
CA ASN A 265 -19.83 -11.22 -58.95
C ASN A 265 -18.86 -10.11 -58.46
N ARG A 266 -17.83 -9.75 -59.24
CA ARG A 266 -16.84 -8.70 -58.91
C ARG A 266 -16.97 -7.44 -59.76
N VAL A 267 -18.07 -7.32 -60.49
CA VAL A 267 -18.26 -6.27 -61.50
C VAL A 267 -19.50 -5.46 -61.17
N GLY A 268 -19.33 -4.14 -61.17
CA GLY A 268 -20.40 -3.19 -60.94
C GLY A 268 -20.55 -2.78 -59.48
N VAL A 269 -21.17 -1.62 -59.28
CA VAL A 269 -21.27 -0.99 -57.96
C VAL A 269 -22.17 -1.77 -57.01
N GLY A 270 -23.26 -2.36 -57.50
CA GLY A 270 -24.15 -3.17 -56.67
C GLY A 270 -23.44 -4.37 -56.04
N SER A 271 -22.59 -5.06 -56.81
CA SER A 271 -21.79 -6.18 -56.32
C SER A 271 -20.70 -5.72 -55.34
N LEU A 272 -20.07 -4.57 -55.59
CA LEU A 272 -19.11 -3.97 -54.66
C LEU A 272 -19.75 -3.65 -53.31
N ALA A 273 -20.91 -2.98 -53.29
CA ALA A 273 -21.60 -2.60 -52.05
C ALA A 273 -21.97 -3.82 -51.19
N ILE A 274 -22.50 -4.88 -51.80
CA ILE A 274 -22.80 -6.15 -51.12
C ILE A 274 -21.54 -6.76 -50.50
N ARG A 275 -20.44 -6.75 -51.26
CA ARG A 275 -19.17 -7.33 -50.81
C ARG A 275 -18.52 -6.54 -49.67
N LEU A 276 -18.56 -5.21 -49.74
CA LEU A 276 -18.05 -4.34 -48.67
C LEU A 276 -18.83 -4.54 -47.36
N ARG A 277 -20.16 -4.67 -47.46
CA ARG A 277 -21.02 -5.00 -46.33
C ARG A 277 -20.66 -6.34 -45.71
N ASP A 278 -20.53 -7.39 -46.52
CA ASP A 278 -20.24 -8.73 -46.03
C ASP A 278 -18.85 -8.80 -45.37
N LEU A 279 -17.85 -8.10 -45.92
CA LEU A 279 -16.52 -8.02 -45.32
C LEU A 279 -16.50 -7.24 -44.01
N LEU A 280 -17.18 -6.10 -43.95
CA LEU A 280 -17.30 -5.33 -42.70
C LEU A 280 -18.03 -6.17 -41.65
N ARG A 281 -19.09 -6.90 -42.03
CA ARG A 281 -19.83 -7.80 -41.14
C ARG A 281 -18.95 -8.93 -40.61
N ASP A 282 -18.21 -9.61 -41.46
CA ASP A 282 -17.41 -10.78 -41.06
C ASP A 282 -16.24 -10.37 -40.17
N LEU A 283 -15.59 -9.23 -40.48
CA LEU A 283 -14.58 -8.63 -39.61
C LEU A 283 -15.18 -8.20 -38.27
N SER A 284 -16.34 -7.56 -38.31
CA SER A 284 -17.07 -7.11 -37.13
C SER A 284 -17.43 -8.27 -36.20
N LYS A 285 -17.96 -9.37 -36.73
CA LYS A 285 -18.27 -10.59 -35.97
C LYS A 285 -17.02 -11.21 -35.36
N LYS A 286 -15.92 -11.30 -36.12
CA LYS A 286 -14.65 -11.88 -35.66
C LYS A 286 -14.02 -11.06 -34.54
N GLU A 287 -13.98 -9.74 -34.68
CA GLU A 287 -13.30 -8.85 -33.73
C GLU A 287 -14.16 -8.48 -32.51
N PHE A 288 -15.47 -8.76 -32.52
CA PHE A 288 -16.37 -8.42 -31.42
C PHE A 288 -15.90 -8.94 -30.06
N ASN A 289 -15.55 -10.23 -30.02
CA ASN A 289 -15.14 -10.89 -28.79
C ASN A 289 -13.80 -10.33 -28.29
N ASN A 290 -12.92 -9.94 -29.22
CA ASN A 290 -11.64 -9.32 -28.90
C ASN A 290 -11.85 -7.91 -28.30
N VAL A 291 -12.70 -7.09 -28.92
CA VAL A 291 -13.06 -5.75 -28.41
C VAL A 291 -13.70 -5.85 -27.04
N LYS A 292 -14.62 -6.80 -26.84
CA LYS A 292 -15.26 -7.05 -25.54
C LYS A 292 -14.24 -7.44 -24.46
N ALA A 293 -13.35 -8.38 -24.76
CA ALA A 293 -12.32 -8.82 -23.82
C ALA A 293 -11.33 -7.68 -23.48
N GLU A 294 -10.99 -6.84 -24.47
CA GLU A 294 -10.13 -5.68 -24.30
C GLU A 294 -10.76 -4.61 -23.41
N ILE A 295 -12.03 -4.26 -23.62
CA ILE A 295 -12.79 -3.33 -22.77
C ILE A 295 -12.88 -3.85 -21.33
N GLN A 296 -13.20 -5.14 -21.15
CA GLN A 296 -13.29 -5.75 -19.82
C GLN A 296 -11.94 -5.69 -19.10
N ARG A 297 -10.86 -6.04 -19.80
CA ARG A 297 -9.50 -5.97 -19.25
C ARG A 297 -9.13 -4.56 -18.83
N MET A 298 -9.40 -3.55 -19.67
CA MET A 298 -9.13 -2.15 -19.34
C MET A 298 -9.94 -1.65 -18.15
N LEU A 299 -11.20 -2.10 -18.02
CA LEU A 299 -12.04 -1.79 -16.86
C LEU A 299 -11.47 -2.43 -15.59
N ASP A 300 -11.15 -3.73 -15.64
CA ASP A 300 -10.61 -4.47 -14.49
C ASP A 300 -9.26 -3.90 -14.03
N GLU A 301 -8.38 -3.55 -14.98
CA GLU A 301 -7.10 -2.87 -14.71
C GLU A 301 -7.33 -1.51 -14.04
N SER A 302 -8.24 -0.69 -14.58
CA SER A 302 -8.54 0.64 -14.04
C SER A 302 -9.18 0.58 -12.66
N GLU A 303 -10.12 -0.34 -12.43
CA GLU A 303 -10.75 -0.55 -11.12
C GLU A 303 -9.75 -1.08 -10.08
N THR A 304 -8.86 -1.98 -10.48
CA THR A 304 -7.83 -2.54 -9.60
C THR A 304 -6.82 -1.47 -9.20
N GLU A 305 -6.39 -0.63 -10.14
CA GLU A 305 -5.51 0.50 -9.86
C GLU A 305 -6.20 1.51 -8.92
N LEU A 306 -7.47 1.84 -9.16
CA LEU A 306 -8.24 2.76 -8.32
C LEU A 306 -8.46 2.22 -6.89
N LYS A 307 -8.71 0.90 -6.75
CA LYS A 307 -8.75 0.22 -5.44
C LYS A 307 -7.41 0.31 -4.72
N ARG A 308 -6.29 0.10 -5.44
CA ARG A 308 -4.93 0.21 -4.88
C ARG A 308 -4.60 1.63 -4.40
N MET A 309 -5.10 2.66 -5.08
CA MET A 309 -4.94 4.06 -4.69
C MET A 309 -5.75 4.45 -3.44
N GLY A 310 -6.67 3.60 -2.97
CA GLY A 310 -7.49 3.86 -1.79
C GLY A 310 -8.55 4.97 -2.01
N PRO A 311 -9.22 5.43 -0.95
CA PRO A 311 -10.27 6.45 -1.07
C PRO A 311 -9.71 7.82 -1.47
N SER A 312 -10.48 8.63 -2.21
CA SER A 312 -10.08 9.99 -2.60
C SER A 312 -9.91 10.89 -1.38
N ARG A 313 -8.80 11.64 -1.36
CA ARG A 313 -8.46 12.62 -0.30
C ARG A 313 -8.35 14.05 -0.85
N SER A 314 -9.11 14.36 -1.90
CA SER A 314 -9.13 15.69 -2.54
C SER A 314 -9.78 16.78 -1.68
N ARG A 315 -10.74 16.40 -0.82
CA ARG A 315 -11.50 17.32 0.05
C ARG A 315 -11.06 17.18 1.51
N PRO A 316 -11.09 18.27 2.31
CA PRO A 316 -10.77 18.25 3.74
C PRO A 316 -11.58 17.20 4.52
N ASP A 317 -12.88 17.05 4.21
CA ASP A 317 -13.76 16.06 4.87
C ASP A 317 -13.28 14.61 4.64
N ALA A 318 -12.73 14.34 3.46
CA ALA A 318 -12.23 13.02 3.11
C ALA A 318 -10.85 12.76 3.74
N GLN A 319 -9.99 13.77 3.79
CA GLN A 319 -8.71 13.74 4.51
C GLN A 319 -8.93 13.48 6.00
N ARG A 320 -9.88 14.19 6.61
CA ARG A 320 -10.25 14.02 8.02
C ARG A 320 -10.78 12.62 8.31
N ARG A 321 -11.65 12.08 7.45
CA ARG A 321 -12.13 10.68 7.55
C ARG A 321 -10.99 9.67 7.41
N TYR A 322 -10.05 9.89 6.49
CA TYR A 322 -8.90 9.01 6.30
C TYR A 322 -8.00 8.97 7.54
N LEU A 323 -7.55 10.13 8.02
CA LEU A 323 -6.73 10.21 9.24
C LEU A 323 -7.50 9.73 10.48
N GLY A 324 -8.81 9.99 10.56
CA GLY A 324 -9.65 9.55 11.66
C GLY A 324 -9.73 8.03 11.77
N ARG A 325 -9.81 7.32 10.63
CA ARG A 325 -9.74 5.84 10.61
C ARG A 325 -8.40 5.34 11.12
N ILE A 326 -7.28 5.91 10.64
CA ILE A 326 -5.94 5.52 11.11
C ILE A 326 -5.81 5.78 12.62
N ALA A 327 -6.35 6.90 13.12
CA ALA A 327 -6.34 7.22 14.54
C ALA A 327 -7.16 6.23 15.37
N SER A 328 -8.37 5.87 14.93
CA SER A 328 -9.18 4.83 15.58
C SER A 328 -8.48 3.48 15.61
N ASP A 329 -7.95 3.03 14.47
CA ASP A 329 -7.25 1.75 14.37
C ASP A 329 -6.00 1.71 15.25
N PHE A 330 -5.26 2.83 15.32
CA PHE A 330 -4.12 2.98 16.20
C PHE A 330 -4.52 2.94 17.67
N GLN A 331 -5.57 3.66 18.06
CA GLN A 331 -6.06 3.67 19.45
C GLN A 331 -6.55 2.28 19.89
N GLU A 332 -7.24 1.54 19.01
CA GLU A 332 -7.65 0.17 19.30
C GLU A 332 -6.44 -0.75 19.51
N ALA A 333 -5.45 -0.69 18.60
CA ALA A 333 -4.23 -1.46 18.72
C ALA A 333 -3.43 -1.10 19.98
N ALA A 334 -3.32 0.19 20.31
CA ALA A 334 -2.64 0.67 21.51
C ALA A 334 -3.33 0.20 22.79
N LEU A 335 -4.66 0.24 22.84
CA LEU A 335 -5.46 -0.23 23.97
C LEU A 335 -5.24 -1.74 24.21
N ARG A 336 -5.37 -2.54 23.15
CA ARG A 336 -5.15 -3.99 23.21
C ARG A 336 -3.71 -4.35 23.62
N ALA A 337 -2.73 -3.67 23.04
CA ALA A 337 -1.31 -3.89 23.34
C ALA A 337 -0.92 -3.49 24.78
N ARG A 338 -1.59 -2.48 25.34
CA ARG A 338 -1.44 -2.07 26.74
C ARG A 338 -2.09 -3.06 27.70
N ASP A 339 -3.29 -3.54 27.39
CA ASP A 339 -4.05 -4.42 28.28
C ASP A 339 -3.63 -5.89 28.15
N GLY A 340 -2.80 -6.23 27.17
CA GLY A 340 -2.32 -7.60 26.93
C GLY A 340 -3.31 -8.47 26.16
N HIS A 341 -4.34 -7.88 25.54
CA HIS A 341 -5.34 -8.58 24.74
C HIS A 341 -4.85 -8.75 23.31
N TYR A 342 -4.06 -9.79 23.05
CA TYR A 342 -3.43 -10.02 21.74
C TYR A 342 -4.29 -10.80 20.74
N ASP A 343 -5.45 -11.29 21.17
CA ASP A 343 -6.34 -12.08 20.32
C ASP A 343 -7.08 -11.20 19.31
N GLY A 344 -7.30 -11.73 18.10
CA GLY A 344 -8.13 -11.09 17.07
C GLY A 344 -7.45 -10.04 16.19
N MET A 345 -6.13 -9.82 16.32
CA MET A 345 -5.36 -9.02 15.34
C MET A 345 -4.07 -9.74 14.94
N ASP A 346 -3.94 -10.07 13.65
CA ASP A 346 -2.78 -10.81 13.10
C ASP A 346 -1.42 -10.17 13.42
N MET A 347 -1.39 -8.84 13.58
CA MET A 347 -0.16 -8.09 13.89
C MET A 347 0.54 -8.59 15.17
N PHE A 348 -0.21 -9.01 16.20
CA PHE A 348 0.37 -9.47 17.47
C PHE A 348 0.91 -10.91 17.42
N GLY A 349 0.44 -11.70 16.45
CA GLY A 349 0.93 -13.06 16.17
C GLY A 349 2.20 -13.06 15.33
N GLN A 350 2.33 -12.11 14.40
CA GLN A 350 3.43 -12.04 13.45
C GLN A 350 4.72 -11.45 14.04
N ASP A 351 4.61 -10.45 14.92
CA ASP A 351 5.79 -9.76 15.48
C ASP A 351 5.62 -9.45 16.97
N VAL A 352 6.50 -10.04 17.78
CA VAL A 352 6.55 -9.88 19.24
C VAL A 352 6.78 -8.42 19.64
N ARG A 353 7.33 -7.58 18.75
CA ARG A 353 7.56 -6.16 19.02
C ARG A 353 6.27 -5.37 19.22
N PHE A 354 5.12 -5.87 18.75
CA PHE A 354 3.81 -5.28 19.00
C PHE A 354 3.23 -5.62 20.37
N ARG A 355 3.81 -6.58 21.11
CA ARG A 355 3.36 -6.97 22.45
C ARG A 355 3.88 -6.02 23.52
N LEU A 356 3.37 -4.79 23.50
CA LEU A 356 3.89 -3.66 24.27
C LEU A 356 3.99 -3.97 25.77
N ILE A 357 2.88 -4.32 26.42
CA ILE A 357 2.90 -4.54 27.88
C ILE A 357 3.81 -5.69 28.28
N THR A 358 3.87 -6.77 27.49
CA THR A 358 4.78 -7.89 27.75
C THR A 358 6.24 -7.45 27.74
N ARG A 359 6.64 -6.61 26.77
CA ARG A 359 8.00 -6.06 26.71
C ARG A 359 8.32 -5.15 27.88
N ILE A 360 7.36 -4.32 28.29
CA ILE A 360 7.51 -3.43 29.46
C ILE A 360 7.64 -4.26 30.74
N VAL A 361 6.80 -5.26 30.96
CA VAL A 361 6.88 -6.14 32.14
C VAL A 361 8.23 -6.85 32.22
N ASN A 362 8.74 -7.39 31.11
CA ASN A 362 10.06 -8.02 31.07
C ASN A 362 11.19 -7.02 31.38
N LEU A 363 11.09 -5.78 30.91
CA LEU A 363 12.04 -4.71 31.25
C LEU A 363 11.96 -4.39 32.75
N ASN A 364 10.76 -4.30 33.32
CA ASN A 364 10.52 -4.00 34.73
C ASN A 364 11.13 -5.08 35.64
N GLU A 365 10.94 -6.36 35.31
CA GLU A 365 11.55 -7.47 36.06
C GLU A 365 13.08 -7.40 36.02
N THR A 366 13.64 -7.13 34.85
CA THR A 366 15.09 -7.08 34.70
C THR A 366 15.67 -5.87 35.44
N PHE A 367 14.98 -4.72 35.41
CA PHE A 367 15.36 -3.53 36.17
C PHE A 367 15.33 -3.80 37.66
N ASN A 368 14.25 -4.41 38.18
CA ASN A 368 14.14 -4.73 39.60
C ASN A 368 15.26 -5.68 40.08
N LYS A 369 15.61 -6.70 39.27
CA LYS A 369 16.74 -7.60 39.55
C LYS A 369 18.07 -6.84 39.60
N VAL A 370 18.36 -6.01 38.58
CA VAL A 370 19.59 -5.22 38.50
C VAL A 370 19.67 -4.22 39.66
N PHE A 371 18.59 -3.50 39.94
CA PHE A 371 18.52 -2.51 41.02
C PHE A 371 18.67 -3.16 42.41
N THR A 372 18.15 -4.37 42.59
CA THR A 372 18.29 -5.15 43.83
C THR A 372 19.72 -5.60 44.08
N LEU A 373 20.43 -6.06 43.04
CA LEU A 373 21.78 -6.63 43.14
C LEU A 373 22.90 -5.58 43.04
N TYR A 374 22.70 -4.52 42.27
CA TYR A 374 23.75 -3.58 41.87
C TYR A 374 23.45 -2.12 42.25
N GLY A 375 22.27 -1.83 42.80
CA GLY A 375 21.87 -0.46 43.13
C GLY A 375 22.69 0.17 44.25
N HIS A 376 23.33 -0.63 45.11
CA HIS A 376 24.20 -0.15 46.18
C HIS A 376 25.64 0.03 45.71
N THR A 377 26.33 1.01 46.31
CA THR A 377 27.71 1.35 45.97
C THR A 377 28.71 0.41 46.64
N LEU A 378 28.55 0.17 47.95
CA LEU A 378 29.38 -0.73 48.75
C LEU A 378 28.52 -1.89 49.26
N GLN A 379 29.07 -3.10 49.25
CA GLN A 379 28.37 -4.28 49.76
C GLN A 379 28.00 -4.11 51.25
N PHE A 380 26.79 -4.52 51.63
CA PHE A 380 26.40 -4.54 53.05
C PHE A 380 27.11 -5.68 53.76
N ASP A 381 27.81 -5.37 54.86
CA ASP A 381 28.49 -6.37 55.69
C ASP A 381 27.46 -7.40 56.23
N GLY A 382 27.79 -8.69 56.16
CA GLY A 382 26.91 -9.78 56.62
C GLY A 382 25.71 -10.08 55.69
N GLN A 383 25.87 -9.90 54.37
CA GLN A 383 24.99 -10.54 53.37
C GLN A 383 25.69 -11.75 52.77
N ASP A 384 25.04 -12.91 52.80
CA ASP A 384 25.37 -14.01 51.90
C ASP A 384 25.21 -13.48 50.47
N GLN A 385 26.26 -13.58 49.66
CA GLN A 385 26.13 -13.35 48.23
C GLN A 385 25.05 -14.31 47.73
N GLU A 386 23.92 -13.79 47.23
CA GLU A 386 23.08 -14.59 46.33
C GLU A 386 24.01 -15.03 45.20
N LYS A 387 24.41 -16.31 45.20
CA LYS A 387 25.29 -16.88 44.19
C LYS A 387 24.56 -16.82 42.87
N VAL A 388 24.76 -15.73 42.15
CA VAL A 388 24.38 -15.57 40.75
C VAL A 388 25.08 -16.70 40.00
N GLY A 389 24.32 -17.69 39.53
CA GLY A 389 24.87 -18.89 38.90
C GLY A 389 25.75 -18.53 37.69
N PRO A 390 26.79 -19.33 37.38
CA PRO A 390 27.81 -19.00 36.36
C PRO A 390 27.27 -18.92 34.91
N GLY A 391 25.96 -19.06 34.69
CA GLY A 391 25.30 -18.86 33.40
C GLY A 391 24.46 -17.59 33.26
N SER A 392 24.15 -16.86 34.35
CA SER A 392 23.40 -15.60 34.24
C SER A 392 24.35 -14.43 34.12
N VAL A 393 24.94 -14.27 32.95
CA VAL A 393 25.42 -12.96 32.52
C VAL A 393 24.17 -12.09 32.43
N LEU A 394 23.84 -11.37 33.51
CA LEU A 394 22.82 -10.32 33.45
C LEU A 394 23.34 -9.34 32.41
N ASN A 395 22.81 -9.44 31.19
CA ASN A 395 23.22 -8.59 30.09
C ASN A 395 22.88 -7.16 30.50
N LEU A 396 23.88 -6.40 30.94
CA LEU A 396 23.74 -5.00 31.38
C LEU A 396 23.19 -4.12 30.23
N ASN A 397 23.16 -4.65 29.00
CA ASN A 397 22.42 -4.11 27.85
C ASN A 397 20.92 -4.42 27.96
N MET A 398 20.27 -3.64 28.80
CA MET A 398 18.83 -3.70 29.09
C MET A 398 17.93 -3.23 27.93
N GLY A 399 18.17 -3.55 26.65
CA GLY A 399 17.16 -3.22 25.63
C GLY A 399 17.63 -3.00 24.19
N PRO A 400 16.68 -2.62 23.31
CA PRO A 400 16.94 -2.35 21.91
C PRO A 400 17.83 -1.10 21.73
N LYS A 401 18.73 -1.14 20.74
CA LYS A 401 19.55 0.01 20.33
C LYS A 401 18.64 1.14 19.84
N SER A 402 18.92 2.39 20.24
CA SER A 402 18.06 3.54 19.94
C SER A 402 17.88 3.73 18.42
N GLY A 403 16.66 4.12 18.02
CA GLY A 403 16.40 4.66 16.68
C GLY A 403 16.71 6.16 16.67
N ARG A 404 17.22 6.68 15.54
CA ARG A 404 17.80 8.04 15.39
C ARG A 404 16.92 9.23 15.82
N SER A 405 15.60 9.06 16.00
CA SER A 405 14.65 10.19 16.12
C SER A 405 14.55 10.82 17.51
N VAL A 406 14.81 10.07 18.59
CA VAL A 406 14.69 10.55 19.98
C VAL A 406 16.00 10.38 20.76
N SER A 407 17.05 9.89 20.12
CA SER A 407 18.33 9.57 20.75
C SER A 407 18.98 10.76 21.45
N ASP A 408 18.70 11.98 20.99
CA ASP A 408 19.21 13.24 21.55
C ASP A 408 18.66 13.54 22.96
N MET A 409 17.48 13.01 23.30
CA MET A 409 16.84 13.21 24.60
C MET A 409 17.14 12.11 25.61
N LEU A 410 17.66 10.96 25.16
CA LEU A 410 17.80 9.77 26.01
C LEU A 410 19.11 9.83 26.78
N GLU A 411 19.01 10.09 28.08
CA GLU A 411 20.16 10.15 28.98
C GLU A 411 20.62 8.73 29.39
N HIS A 412 21.94 8.60 29.64
CA HIS A 412 22.53 7.40 30.24
C HIS A 412 22.28 6.06 29.51
N MET A 413 21.90 6.07 28.23
CA MET A 413 21.65 4.85 27.44
C MET A 413 22.87 3.91 27.37
N ASP A 414 24.08 4.48 27.35
CA ASP A 414 25.34 3.74 27.30
C ASP A 414 25.89 3.36 28.69
N PHE A 415 25.22 3.78 29.78
CA PHE A 415 25.68 3.54 31.14
C PHE A 415 25.70 2.04 31.45
N GLN A 416 26.85 1.53 31.91
CA GLN A 416 26.98 0.16 32.40
C GLN A 416 27.13 0.19 33.91
N CYS A 417 26.20 -0.47 34.62
CA CYS A 417 26.21 -0.48 36.07
C CYS A 417 27.39 -1.31 36.60
N PRO A 418 28.34 -0.72 37.35
CA PRO A 418 29.43 -1.47 37.94
C PRO A 418 28.95 -2.31 39.14
N LYS A 419 29.67 -3.40 39.43
CA LYS A 419 29.43 -4.22 40.63
C LYS A 419 29.59 -3.39 41.91
N PRO A 420 28.91 -3.73 43.02
CA PRO A 420 29.21 -3.13 44.31
C PRO A 420 30.68 -3.37 44.65
N LEU A 421 31.30 -2.38 45.28
CA LEU A 421 32.66 -2.51 45.79
C LEU A 421 32.64 -3.44 47.01
N ASP A 422 33.62 -4.34 47.10
CA ASP A 422 33.80 -5.29 48.22
C ASP A 422 34.46 -4.65 49.46
N ASP A 423 34.59 -3.32 49.47
CA ASP A 423 35.10 -2.57 50.61
C ASP A 423 34.11 -2.60 51.79
N SER A 424 34.62 -2.67 53.01
CA SER A 424 33.79 -2.72 54.22
C SER A 424 33.01 -1.41 54.43
N LEU A 425 31.68 -1.48 54.35
CA LEU A 425 30.78 -0.37 54.61
C LEU A 425 30.92 0.13 56.06
N LEU A 426 31.12 -0.76 57.02
CA LEU A 426 31.42 -0.41 58.41
C LEU A 426 32.64 0.50 58.54
N SER A 427 33.72 0.22 57.80
CA SER A 427 34.94 1.04 57.79
C SER A 427 34.69 2.41 57.16
N ARG A 428 33.83 2.46 56.13
CA ARG A 428 33.43 3.72 55.50
C ARG A 428 32.58 4.59 56.43
N ILE A 429 31.62 4.00 57.13
CA ILE A 429 30.77 4.68 58.12
C ILE A 429 31.62 5.23 59.26
N GLU A 430 32.62 4.47 59.73
CA GLU A 430 33.56 4.93 60.76
C GLU A 430 34.37 6.16 60.30
N ALA A 431 34.87 6.14 59.05
CA ALA A 431 35.55 7.29 58.47
C ALA A 431 34.63 8.51 58.32
N LEU A 432 33.36 8.31 57.95
CA LEU A 432 32.35 9.38 57.91
C LEU A 432 32.08 9.94 59.29
N PHE A 433 31.87 9.08 60.29
CA PHE A 433 31.66 9.47 61.68
C PHE A 433 32.82 10.33 62.20
N HIS A 434 34.08 9.94 61.97
CA HIS A 434 35.22 10.76 62.38
C HIS A 434 35.28 12.14 61.72
N ARG A 435 34.75 12.28 60.50
CA ARG A 435 34.70 13.56 59.77
C ARG A 435 33.53 14.45 60.18
N SER A 436 32.46 13.87 60.72
CA SER A 436 31.19 14.57 60.99
C SER A 436 30.76 14.54 62.46
N ARG A 437 31.62 14.08 63.38
CA ARG A 437 31.28 13.90 64.79
C ARG A 437 30.97 15.24 65.47
N THR A 438 29.81 15.31 66.13
CA THR A 438 29.39 16.42 67.00
C THR A 438 29.66 16.08 68.48
N ALA A 439 29.51 17.05 69.39
CA ALA A 439 29.74 16.88 70.83
C ALA A 439 28.65 16.05 71.57
N GLU A 440 27.84 15.29 70.83
CA GLU A 440 26.73 14.50 71.37
C GLU A 440 27.20 13.17 71.99
N ILE A 441 26.49 12.70 73.02
CA ILE A 441 26.81 11.47 73.77
C ILE A 441 25.84 10.36 73.33
N GLY A 442 26.40 9.22 72.91
CA GLY A 442 25.64 7.95 72.77
C GLY A 442 24.62 7.88 71.63
N SER A 443 24.50 8.93 70.81
CA SER A 443 23.66 8.96 69.61
C SER A 443 24.46 9.42 68.39
N PHE A 444 23.93 9.19 67.19
CA PHE A 444 24.51 9.69 65.95
C PHE A 444 23.57 10.73 65.31
N PRO A 445 24.12 11.79 64.71
CA PRO A 445 23.31 12.81 64.08
C PRO A 445 22.65 12.23 62.82
N GLY A 446 21.39 12.61 62.55
CA GLY A 446 20.66 12.17 61.34
C GLY A 446 21.35 12.54 60.03
N SER A 447 22.24 13.55 60.05
CA SER A 447 23.09 13.93 58.92
C SER A 447 24.09 12.85 58.51
N LEU A 448 24.62 12.05 59.46
CA LEU A 448 25.54 10.95 59.15
C LEU A 448 24.81 9.84 58.38
N LEU A 449 23.60 9.50 58.81
CA LEU A 449 22.76 8.51 58.10
C LEU A 449 22.40 9.01 56.70
N ALA A 450 22.05 10.29 56.55
CA ALA A 450 21.77 10.89 55.25
C ALA A 450 22.98 10.85 54.31
N GLN A 451 24.18 11.16 54.82
CA GLN A 451 25.41 11.11 54.03
C GLN A 451 25.77 9.67 53.61
N ALA A 452 25.67 8.71 54.53
CA ALA A 452 25.94 7.31 54.23
C ALA A 452 24.90 6.74 53.23
N PHE A 453 23.63 7.16 53.34
CA PHE A 453 22.60 6.81 52.36
C PHE A 453 22.91 7.39 50.99
N LYS A 454 23.28 8.67 50.90
CA LYS A 454 23.64 9.33 49.63
C LYS A 454 24.86 8.68 48.96
N GLU A 455 25.86 8.25 49.73
CA GLU A 455 26.99 7.47 49.17
C GLU A 455 26.55 6.10 48.65
N GLN A 456 25.63 5.43 49.35
CA GLN A 456 25.10 4.13 48.94
C GLN A 456 24.21 4.17 47.70
N THR A 457 23.55 5.29 47.44
CA THR A 457 22.59 5.44 46.33
C THR A 457 23.14 6.14 45.10
N GLN A 458 24.47 6.36 45.01
CA GLN A 458 25.11 7.04 43.87
C GLN A 458 24.76 6.46 42.50
N LYS A 459 24.46 5.15 42.43
CA LYS A 459 24.12 4.46 41.19
C LYS A 459 22.64 4.60 40.80
N TRP A 460 21.77 5.10 41.68
CA TRP A 460 20.32 5.09 41.47
C TRP A 460 19.90 5.96 40.28
N GLU A 461 20.42 7.19 40.20
CA GLU A 461 20.12 8.13 39.11
C GLU A 461 20.44 7.56 37.72
N PRO A 462 21.69 7.17 37.41
CA PRO A 462 22.01 6.65 36.08
C PRO A 462 21.30 5.32 35.76
N LEU A 463 20.99 4.50 36.76
CA LEU A 463 20.19 3.28 36.58
C LEU A 463 18.74 3.57 36.18
N VAL A 464 18.10 4.51 36.88
CA VAL A 464 16.69 4.89 36.64
C VAL A 464 16.56 5.57 35.30
N LEU A 465 17.43 6.53 34.97
CA LEU A 465 17.36 7.26 33.71
C LEU A 465 17.59 6.35 32.50
N LYS A 466 18.52 5.40 32.60
CA LYS A 466 18.70 4.36 31.58
C LYS A 466 17.44 3.51 31.41
N TYR A 467 16.85 3.07 32.51
CA TYR A 467 15.65 2.24 32.51
C TYR A 467 14.44 2.97 31.88
N VAL A 468 14.20 4.21 32.28
CA VAL A 468 13.12 5.05 31.71
C VAL A 468 13.36 5.29 30.22
N SER A 469 14.61 5.57 29.83
CA SER A 469 14.97 5.74 28.42
C SER A 469 14.71 4.49 27.58
N GLN A 470 14.95 3.30 28.13
CA GLN A 470 14.65 2.03 27.46
C GLN A 470 13.14 1.77 27.32
N ALA A 471 12.36 2.12 28.34
CA ALA A 471 10.91 2.07 28.26
C ALA A 471 10.38 3.03 27.17
N ILE A 472 10.94 4.24 27.08
CA ILE A 472 10.62 5.21 26.02
C ILE A 472 10.90 4.62 24.64
N VAL A 473 12.06 3.97 24.43
CA VAL A 473 12.40 3.34 23.14
C VAL A 473 11.40 2.23 22.78
N ILE A 474 10.99 1.39 23.74
CA ILE A 474 9.99 0.34 23.50
C ILE A 474 8.64 0.95 23.08
N VAL A 475 8.18 1.98 23.78
CA VAL A 475 6.92 2.67 23.47
C VAL A 475 6.99 3.38 22.11
N GLN A 476 8.07 4.12 21.84
CA GLN A 476 8.28 4.79 20.55
C GLN A 476 8.31 3.79 19.40
N GLU A 477 9.03 2.67 19.56
CA GLU A 477 9.09 1.62 18.55
C GLU A 477 7.70 1.04 18.26
N PHE A 478 6.91 0.76 19.30
CA PHE A 478 5.54 0.29 19.14
C PHE A 478 4.67 1.28 18.36
N ILE A 479 4.72 2.57 18.71
CA ILE A 479 3.93 3.62 18.05
C ILE A 479 4.28 3.71 16.57
N LEU A 480 5.58 3.81 16.25
CA LEU A 480 6.03 3.95 14.86
C LEU A 480 5.70 2.72 14.01
N ARG A 481 5.87 1.51 14.55
CA ARG A 481 5.55 0.28 13.82
C ARG A 481 4.05 0.16 13.56
N THR A 482 3.22 0.46 14.56
CA THR A 482 1.76 0.37 14.42
C THR A 482 1.26 1.38 13.39
N LEU A 483 1.75 2.62 13.44
CA LEU A 483 1.39 3.65 12.46
C LEU A 483 1.86 3.31 11.04
N ARG A 484 3.07 2.76 10.86
CA ARG A 484 3.54 2.29 9.54
C ARG A 484 2.72 1.13 8.98
N LEU A 485 2.21 0.25 9.84
CA LEU A 485 1.37 -0.86 9.40
C LEU A 485 -0.02 -0.37 8.96
N LYS A 486 -0.58 0.64 9.66
CA LYS A 486 -1.93 1.16 9.39
C LYS A 486 -1.95 2.26 8.31
N CYS A 487 -0.86 3.02 8.14
CA CYS A 487 -0.73 4.05 7.12
C CYS A 487 0.01 3.47 5.89
N THR A 488 -0.74 3.12 4.85
CA THR A 488 -0.18 2.58 3.60
C THR A 488 0.59 3.62 2.79
N ASP A 489 0.25 4.90 2.93
CA ASP A 489 0.91 6.00 2.25
C ASP A 489 2.13 6.49 3.05
N ARG A 490 3.31 6.33 2.45
CA ARG A 490 4.59 6.71 3.05
C ARG A 490 4.70 8.21 3.27
N ASN A 491 4.23 9.02 2.33
CA ASN A 491 4.32 10.49 2.43
C ASN A 491 3.42 10.98 3.56
N THR A 492 2.20 10.45 3.64
CA THR A 492 1.28 10.77 4.75
C THR A 492 1.89 10.37 6.09
N PHE A 493 2.53 9.19 6.18
CA PHE A 493 3.20 8.77 7.40
C PHE A 493 4.33 9.72 7.81
N GLU A 494 5.20 10.10 6.88
CA GLU A 494 6.33 11.01 7.15
C GLU A 494 5.82 12.39 7.60
N MET A 495 4.83 12.96 6.90
CA MET A 495 4.23 14.25 7.28
C MET A 495 3.50 14.19 8.63
N LEU A 496 2.75 13.11 8.89
CA LEU A 496 2.07 12.89 10.17
C LEU A 496 3.08 12.76 11.31
N HIS A 497 4.13 11.97 11.11
CA HIS A 497 5.17 11.73 12.10
C HIS A 497 5.94 13.01 12.41
N ASP A 498 6.52 13.68 11.40
CA ASP A 498 7.46 14.77 11.62
C ASP A 498 6.78 16.07 12.07
N HIS A 499 5.63 16.41 11.47
CA HIS A 499 4.97 17.69 11.74
C HIS A 499 3.96 17.65 12.89
N LEU A 500 3.31 16.51 13.15
CA LEU A 500 2.25 16.44 14.16
C LEU A 500 2.68 15.63 15.39
N LEU A 501 3.17 14.40 15.19
CA LEU A 501 3.38 13.46 16.29
C LEU A 501 4.69 13.68 17.03
N LEU A 502 5.81 13.87 16.33
CA LEU A 502 7.14 13.94 16.93
C LEU A 502 7.27 15.04 17.98
N PRO A 503 6.81 16.29 17.78
CA PRO A 503 6.88 17.33 18.81
C PRO A 503 6.08 16.97 20.07
N LYS A 504 4.88 16.39 19.88
CA LYS A 504 4.00 15.98 20.99
C LYS A 504 4.58 14.77 21.75
N LEU A 505 5.14 13.80 21.03
CA LEU A 505 5.80 12.62 21.60
C LEU A 505 7.02 13.02 22.42
N ARG A 506 7.88 13.88 21.88
CA ARG A 506 9.04 14.43 22.61
C ARG A 506 8.60 15.10 23.92
N ALA A 507 7.58 15.95 23.88
CA ALA A 507 7.06 16.58 25.10
C ALA A 507 6.53 15.55 26.11
N ALA A 508 5.92 14.45 25.67
CA ALA A 508 5.46 13.38 26.56
C ALA A 508 6.62 12.59 27.18
N TYR A 509 7.66 12.28 26.41
CA TYR A 509 8.85 11.62 26.90
C TYR A 509 9.65 12.49 27.87
N GLN A 510 9.77 13.79 27.58
CA GLN A 510 10.42 14.74 28.50
C GLN A 510 9.69 14.78 29.83
N ARG A 511 8.36 14.85 29.85
CA ARG A 511 7.58 14.80 31.11
C ARG A 511 7.87 13.56 31.94
N ALA A 512 8.02 12.40 31.30
CA ALA A 512 8.35 11.16 32.02
C ALA A 512 9.77 11.21 32.63
N LEU A 513 10.75 11.75 31.89
CA LEU A 513 12.12 11.94 32.39
C LEU A 513 12.17 12.98 33.52
N ASP A 514 11.51 14.12 33.36
CA ASP A 514 11.43 15.16 34.40
C ASP A 514 10.83 14.61 35.69
N HIS A 515 9.82 13.74 35.58
CA HIS A 515 9.22 13.10 36.76
C HIS A 515 10.14 12.05 37.39
N ALA A 516 10.93 11.33 36.59
CA ALA A 516 11.95 10.43 37.12
C ALA A 516 13.02 11.19 37.91
N HIS A 517 13.48 12.33 37.38
CA HIS A 517 14.39 13.26 38.06
C HIS A 517 13.78 13.80 39.36
N PHE A 518 12.52 14.23 39.34
CA PHE A 518 11.81 14.68 40.53
C PHE A 518 11.74 13.59 41.62
N LEU A 519 11.43 12.34 41.25
CA LEU A 519 11.37 11.23 42.20
C LEU A 519 12.76 10.92 42.80
N LEU A 520 13.82 10.99 41.98
CA LEU A 520 15.19 10.86 42.45
C LEU A 520 15.55 11.98 43.43
N GLU A 521 15.21 13.23 43.10
CA GLU A 521 15.47 14.38 43.97
C GLU A 521 14.77 14.24 45.33
N VAL A 522 13.50 13.84 45.34
CA VAL A 522 12.70 13.63 46.56
C VAL A 522 13.31 12.55 47.45
N GLU A 523 13.74 11.43 46.87
CA GLU A 523 14.27 10.29 47.64
C GLU A 523 15.73 10.52 48.10
N LEU A 524 16.53 11.29 47.35
CA LEU A 524 17.97 11.44 47.58
C LEU A 524 18.39 12.73 48.29
N SER A 525 17.58 13.78 48.27
CA SER A 525 17.96 15.11 48.81
C SER A 525 17.54 15.36 50.27
N GLY A 526 16.62 14.56 50.80
CA GLY A 526 16.07 14.70 52.15
C GLY A 526 16.80 13.89 53.22
N GLN A 527 16.41 14.11 54.49
CA GLN A 527 16.78 13.19 55.56
C GLN A 527 16.01 11.86 55.41
N PRO A 528 16.66 10.70 55.60
CA PRO A 528 16.00 9.40 55.59
C PRO A 528 14.78 9.37 56.53
N TYR A 529 13.60 9.10 55.97
CA TYR A 529 12.34 9.10 56.71
C TYR A 529 11.43 7.96 56.26
N THR A 530 10.89 7.22 57.24
CA THR A 530 9.96 6.12 56.99
C THR A 530 9.01 5.91 58.16
N MET A 531 7.73 5.73 57.83
CA MET A 531 6.68 5.25 58.76
C MET A 531 6.36 3.77 58.54
N ASN A 532 7.10 3.10 57.66
CA ASN A 532 6.85 1.70 57.32
C ASN A 532 7.30 0.79 58.48
N HIS A 533 6.35 0.04 59.04
CA HIS A 533 6.60 -0.87 60.17
C HIS A 533 7.67 -1.93 59.89
N TYR A 534 7.88 -2.33 58.63
CA TYR A 534 8.95 -3.25 58.25
C TYR A 534 10.35 -2.71 58.56
N PHE A 535 10.54 -1.39 58.70
CA PHE A 535 11.81 -0.81 59.11
C PHE A 535 12.23 -1.33 60.48
N ASN A 536 11.36 -1.22 61.49
CA ASN A 536 11.64 -1.67 62.84
C ASN A 536 11.88 -3.19 62.91
N SER A 537 11.09 -3.97 62.16
CA SER A 537 11.29 -5.42 62.06
C SER A 537 12.65 -5.77 61.43
N ASN A 538 13.04 -5.11 60.32
CA ASN A 538 14.35 -5.35 59.68
C ASN A 538 15.51 -4.92 60.60
N LEU A 539 15.34 -3.84 61.36
CA LEU A 539 16.34 -3.34 62.31
C LEU A 539 16.57 -4.34 63.44
N GLN A 540 15.49 -4.80 64.08
CA GLN A 540 15.57 -5.81 65.13
C GLN A 540 16.20 -7.12 64.63
N VAL A 541 15.86 -7.55 63.42
CA VAL A 541 16.49 -8.72 62.80
C VAL A 541 17.99 -8.49 62.63
N SER A 542 18.40 -7.36 62.07
CA SER A 542 19.83 -7.05 61.84
C SER A 542 20.63 -7.01 63.16
N GLN A 543 20.08 -6.36 64.18
CA GLN A 543 20.68 -6.30 65.53
C GLN A 543 20.77 -7.69 66.17
N THR A 544 19.72 -8.51 66.04
CA THR A 544 19.69 -9.88 66.59
C THR A 544 20.68 -10.79 65.87
N THR A 545 20.78 -10.69 64.54
CA THR A 545 21.76 -11.46 63.74
C THR A 545 23.19 -11.10 64.14
N ARG A 546 23.50 -9.80 64.28
CA ARG A 546 24.82 -9.36 64.76
C ARG A 546 25.13 -9.88 66.16
N LEU A 547 24.14 -9.87 67.06
CA LEU A 547 24.29 -10.43 68.40
C LEU A 547 24.54 -11.95 68.35
N GLN A 548 23.81 -12.68 67.49
CA GLN A 548 24.02 -14.11 67.27
C GLN A 548 25.44 -14.40 66.75
N GLU A 549 25.93 -13.63 65.79
CA GLU A 549 27.31 -13.75 65.28
C GLU A 549 28.35 -13.48 66.37
N ALA A 550 28.14 -12.44 67.19
CA ALA A 550 29.01 -12.13 68.31
C ALA A 550 29.02 -13.26 69.35
N ILE A 551 27.84 -13.81 69.70
CA ILE A 551 27.70 -14.97 70.59
C ILE A 551 28.46 -16.16 70.00
N ASN A 552 28.24 -16.49 68.73
CA ASN A 552 28.92 -17.60 68.06
C ASN A 552 30.45 -17.45 68.11
N LYS A 553 30.95 -16.23 67.89
CA LYS A 553 32.38 -15.91 67.97
C LYS A 553 32.94 -16.03 69.39
N ALA A 554 32.20 -15.59 70.41
CA ALA A 554 32.64 -15.60 71.81
C ALA A 554 32.54 -16.99 72.48
N VAL A 555 31.55 -17.80 72.08
CA VAL A 555 31.36 -19.16 72.60
C VAL A 555 32.48 -20.07 72.06
N GLY A 556 32.87 -19.94 70.79
CA GLY A 556 33.86 -20.83 70.17
C GLY A 556 33.46 -22.32 70.22
N PRO A 557 34.19 -23.23 69.55
CA PRO A 557 33.80 -24.65 69.48
C PRO A 557 33.93 -25.40 70.82
N ALA A 558 34.57 -24.82 71.83
CA ALA A 558 34.94 -25.50 73.09
C ALA A 558 33.99 -25.21 74.28
N SER A 559 33.03 -24.30 74.14
CA SER A 559 32.20 -23.82 75.27
C SER A 559 30.77 -24.36 75.25
N VAL A 560 30.50 -25.37 74.43
CA VAL A 560 29.21 -26.06 74.39
C VAL A 560 29.20 -27.18 75.43
N TYR A 561 28.22 -27.13 76.32
CA TYR A 561 27.96 -28.16 77.33
C TYR A 561 26.75 -29.01 76.94
N ASN A 562 26.81 -30.31 77.23
CA ASN A 562 25.63 -31.17 77.17
C ASN A 562 24.71 -30.95 78.38
N ALA A 563 23.55 -31.60 78.39
CA ALA A 563 22.54 -31.52 79.47
C ALA A 563 23.07 -31.88 80.89
N HIS A 564 24.29 -32.40 81.00
CA HIS A 564 24.94 -32.79 82.25
C HIS A 564 26.08 -31.84 82.67
N GLY A 565 26.25 -30.68 82.01
CA GLY A 565 27.23 -29.67 82.42
C GLY A 565 28.70 -30.08 82.20
N THR A 566 28.96 -31.14 81.44
CA THR A 566 30.32 -31.56 81.08
C THR A 566 30.72 -30.92 79.74
N VAL A 567 31.97 -30.41 79.66
CA VAL A 567 32.56 -29.93 78.40
C VAL A 567 32.46 -31.07 77.40
N ALA A 568 31.89 -30.82 76.22
CA ALA A 568 31.89 -31.81 75.14
C ALA A 568 33.35 -32.17 74.80
N ARG A 569 33.87 -33.27 75.37
CA ARG A 569 35.25 -33.72 75.16
C ARG A 569 35.41 -34.07 73.68
N ARG A 570 36.41 -33.45 73.04
CA ARG A 570 36.94 -33.79 71.72
C ARG A 570 37.05 -35.31 71.51
N ALA A 571 36.49 -35.83 70.43
CA ALA A 571 37.06 -36.99 69.76
C ALA A 571 38.20 -36.49 68.84
N PRO A 572 39.45 -36.97 68.99
CA PRO A 572 40.55 -36.58 68.13
C PRO A 572 40.36 -37.23 66.76
N GLY A 573 40.02 -36.43 65.74
CA GLY A 573 39.86 -36.93 64.37
C GLY A 573 39.03 -36.05 63.43
N TYR A 574 38.22 -35.12 63.93
CA TYR A 574 37.37 -34.25 63.10
C TYR A 574 37.71 -32.77 63.31
N LEU A 575 38.92 -32.38 62.90
CA LEU A 575 39.14 -31.04 62.35
C LEU A 575 39.02 -31.17 60.85
N GLY A 576 37.79 -31.12 60.38
CA GLY A 576 37.45 -31.14 58.98
C GLY A 576 36.02 -30.70 58.93
N ALA A 577 35.71 -29.80 58.00
CA ALA A 577 34.35 -29.50 57.64
C ALA A 577 33.51 -30.79 57.49
N ASN A 578 32.18 -30.64 57.37
CA ASN A 578 31.46 -31.65 56.61
C ASN A 578 32.18 -31.88 55.26
N ASN A 579 31.98 -33.01 54.58
CA ASN A 579 32.71 -33.38 53.35
C ASN A 579 32.74 -32.31 52.21
N ASN A 580 32.12 -31.14 52.43
CA ASN A 580 31.97 -30.00 51.53
C ASN A 580 32.62 -28.67 52.03
N GLY A 581 33.32 -28.60 53.16
CA GLY A 581 34.14 -27.41 53.50
C GLY A 581 33.49 -26.28 54.32
N ASN A 582 32.26 -26.43 54.87
CA ASN A 582 31.58 -25.34 55.61
C ASN A 582 31.89 -25.32 57.13
N PRO A 583 31.85 -24.13 57.79
CA PRO A 583 31.85 -24.00 59.24
C PRO A 583 30.61 -24.67 59.86
N PHE A 584 30.74 -25.18 61.09
CA PHE A 584 29.64 -25.84 61.80
C PHE A 584 28.44 -24.91 62.00
N ASP A 585 27.29 -25.29 61.45
CA ASP A 585 26.00 -24.63 61.66
C ASP A 585 25.29 -25.25 62.88
N PHE A 586 24.97 -24.44 63.88
CA PHE A 586 24.41 -24.86 65.18
C PHE A 586 22.93 -25.28 65.11
N THR A 587 22.30 -25.28 63.93
CA THR A 587 20.85 -25.41 63.78
C THR A 587 20.33 -26.80 63.40
N THR A 588 21.18 -27.76 63.02
CA THR A 588 20.70 -29.05 62.48
C THR A 588 21.31 -30.29 63.15
N GLN A 589 20.75 -30.68 64.31
CA GLN A 589 20.52 -32.10 64.64
C GLN A 589 19.28 -32.22 65.53
N GLN A 590 18.10 -32.32 64.93
CA GLN A 590 17.04 -33.12 65.54
C GLN A 590 17.41 -34.57 65.27
N ASN A 591 17.83 -35.31 66.30
CA ASN A 591 17.75 -36.76 66.23
C ASN A 591 17.00 -37.31 67.43
N THR A 592 16.02 -38.12 67.07
CA THR A 592 14.98 -38.73 67.88
C THR A 592 15.55 -39.74 68.87
N GLY A 593 15.18 -39.64 70.15
CA GLY A 593 15.37 -40.70 71.13
C GLY A 593 15.45 -40.21 72.57
N SER A 594 14.34 -40.35 73.30
CA SER A 594 14.22 -40.34 74.78
C SER A 594 14.61 -39.06 75.55
N SER A 595 13.57 -38.34 76.00
CA SER A 595 13.47 -37.62 77.29
C SER A 595 14.70 -36.82 77.76
N GLY A 596 15.01 -35.75 77.05
CA GLY A 596 15.89 -34.68 77.53
C GLY A 596 15.99 -33.63 76.45
N ALA A 597 15.44 -32.44 76.69
CA ALA A 597 15.53 -31.33 75.74
C ALA A 597 17.02 -31.03 75.46
N ALA A 598 17.47 -31.29 74.22
CA ALA A 598 18.80 -30.93 73.78
C ALA A 598 18.89 -29.40 73.69
N GLY A 599 19.26 -28.77 74.80
CA GLY A 599 19.52 -27.34 74.90
C GLY A 599 21.02 -27.05 74.86
N TRP A 600 21.39 -25.97 74.20
CA TRP A 600 22.75 -25.43 74.19
C TRP A 600 22.90 -24.46 75.37
N TRP A 601 23.98 -24.60 76.14
CA TRP A 601 24.22 -23.80 77.35
C TRP A 601 25.40 -22.87 77.13
N VAL A 602 25.20 -21.56 77.33
CA VAL A 602 26.27 -20.55 77.33
C VAL A 602 26.52 -20.10 78.77
N SER A 603 27.78 -20.09 79.20
CA SER A 603 28.10 -19.67 80.56
C SER A 603 27.82 -18.17 80.76
N LYS A 604 27.33 -17.78 81.94
CA LYS A 604 27.09 -16.35 82.29
C LYS A 604 28.37 -15.52 82.19
N SER A 605 29.53 -16.12 82.46
CA SER A 605 30.84 -15.46 82.31
C SER A 605 31.26 -15.26 80.85
N THR A 606 30.81 -16.12 79.93
CA THR A 606 30.95 -15.91 78.48
C THR A 606 30.03 -14.80 77.98
N LEU A 607 28.79 -14.74 78.49
CA LEU A 607 27.88 -13.62 78.19
C LEU A 607 28.40 -12.28 78.72
N SER A 608 28.99 -12.24 79.92
CA SER A 608 29.62 -11.01 80.46
C SER A 608 30.91 -10.61 79.75
N LYS A 609 31.52 -11.51 78.95
CA LYS A 609 32.67 -11.17 78.09
C LYS A 609 32.24 -10.57 76.75
N LEU A 610 30.97 -10.69 76.35
CA LEU A 610 30.40 -10.02 75.16
C LEU A 610 30.15 -8.54 75.39
N THR A 611 29.97 -8.12 76.65
CA THR A 611 29.95 -6.72 77.06
C THR A 611 31.39 -6.22 77.20
N THR A 612 32.10 -6.07 76.09
CA THR A 612 33.42 -5.44 76.05
C THR A 612 33.31 -3.92 76.08
N ASP A 613 34.33 -3.23 76.60
CA ASP A 613 34.53 -1.79 76.40
C ASP A 613 34.54 -1.47 74.90
N ARG A 614 33.40 -1.00 74.37
CA ARG A 614 33.29 -0.52 73.00
C ARG A 614 33.55 0.98 72.97
N SER A 615 34.36 1.44 72.03
CA SER A 615 34.47 2.87 71.78
C SER A 615 33.14 3.42 71.23
N ASN A 616 32.88 4.71 71.44
CA ASN A 616 31.69 5.36 70.86
C ASN A 616 31.64 5.21 69.32
N ALA A 617 32.80 5.17 68.65
CA ALA A 617 32.87 4.99 67.20
C ALA A 617 32.45 3.57 66.78
N GLU A 618 32.83 2.54 67.54
CA GLU A 618 32.44 1.16 67.25
C GLU A 618 30.96 0.91 67.47
N GLN A 619 30.36 1.48 68.51
CA GLN A 619 28.93 1.36 68.72
C GLN A 619 28.14 2.08 67.62
N VAL A 620 28.52 3.34 67.33
CA VAL A 620 27.82 4.16 66.33
C VAL A 620 27.91 3.57 64.92
N LYS A 621 29.05 3.01 64.50
CA LYS A 621 29.17 2.45 63.14
C LYS A 621 28.25 1.24 62.94
N GLU A 622 28.07 0.40 63.96
CA GLU A 622 27.16 -0.75 63.89
C GLU A 622 25.69 -0.29 63.87
N ASP A 623 25.34 0.65 64.74
CA ASP A 623 23.97 1.19 64.82
C ASP A 623 23.57 1.90 63.51
N VAL A 624 24.47 2.71 62.94
CA VAL A 624 24.26 3.37 61.64
C VAL A 624 24.18 2.34 60.52
N HIS A 625 25.05 1.32 60.51
CA HIS A 625 25.01 0.26 59.50
C HIS A 625 23.66 -0.48 59.50
N ASP A 626 23.19 -0.91 60.67
CA ASP A 626 21.96 -1.71 60.78
C ASP A 626 20.72 -0.87 60.48
N THR A 627 20.73 0.41 60.89
CA THR A 627 19.72 1.41 60.53
C THR A 627 19.71 1.65 59.02
N LEU A 628 20.87 1.89 58.41
CA LEU A 628 21.03 2.14 56.98
C LEU A 628 20.58 0.94 56.15
N ARG A 629 21.00 -0.28 56.51
CA ARG A 629 20.60 -1.53 55.83
C ARG A 629 19.09 -1.71 55.86
N SER A 630 18.47 -1.46 57.01
CA SER A 630 17.03 -1.59 57.21
C SER A 630 16.24 -0.54 56.44
N TYR A 631 16.69 0.72 56.48
CA TYR A 631 16.09 1.81 55.73
C TYR A 631 16.25 1.62 54.22
N TYR A 632 17.46 1.30 53.75
CA TYR A 632 17.79 1.09 52.34
C TYR A 632 16.89 0.01 51.71
N LYS A 633 16.67 -1.12 52.42
CA LYS A 633 15.79 -2.19 51.96
C LYS A 633 14.35 -1.71 51.74
N VAL A 634 13.83 -0.86 52.62
CA VAL A 634 12.48 -0.29 52.52
C VAL A 634 12.41 0.77 51.42
N ALA A 635 13.35 1.72 51.43
CA ALA A 635 13.46 2.80 50.46
C ALA A 635 13.58 2.26 49.04
N ARG A 636 14.48 1.30 48.79
CA ARG A 636 14.68 0.66 47.49
C ARG A 636 13.40 0.04 46.94
N LYS A 637 12.67 -0.74 47.76
CA LYS A 637 11.42 -1.39 47.33
C LYS A 637 10.34 -0.36 47.01
N ARG A 638 10.14 0.61 47.90
CA ARG A 638 9.19 1.72 47.70
C ARG A 638 9.52 2.48 46.41
N PHE A 639 10.78 2.86 46.24
CA PHE A 639 11.21 3.69 45.12
C PHE A 639 11.02 2.99 43.77
N VAL A 640 11.39 1.71 43.66
CA VAL A 640 11.16 0.92 42.45
C VAL A 640 9.67 0.87 42.09
N ASP A 641 8.80 0.60 43.07
CA ASP A 641 7.35 0.55 42.83
C ASP A 641 6.79 1.92 42.39
N VAL A 642 7.26 3.00 43.01
CA VAL A 642 6.82 4.37 42.67
C VAL A 642 7.26 4.76 41.25
N VAL A 643 8.50 4.47 40.86
CA VAL A 643 9.00 4.73 39.49
C VAL A 643 8.19 3.92 38.48
N LEU A 644 7.93 2.64 38.76
CA LEU A 644 7.11 1.79 37.90
C LEU A 644 5.71 2.37 37.72
N GLN A 645 5.01 2.68 38.81
CA GLN A 645 3.63 3.14 38.77
C GLN A 645 3.49 4.53 38.14
N LEU A 646 4.33 5.49 38.53
CA LEU A 646 4.19 6.87 38.09
C LEU A 646 4.86 7.11 36.74
N VAL A 647 6.13 6.76 36.58
CA VAL A 647 6.86 7.10 35.35
C VAL A 647 6.42 6.20 34.20
N ILE A 648 6.38 4.88 34.43
CA ILE A 648 6.12 3.92 33.35
C ILE A 648 4.63 3.76 33.10
N PHE A 649 3.86 3.30 34.08
CA PHE A 649 2.44 3.06 33.87
C PHE A 649 1.66 4.37 33.67
N HIS A 650 1.84 5.37 34.54
CA HIS A 650 1.09 6.60 34.40
C HIS A 650 1.59 7.48 33.24
N PHE A 651 2.85 7.95 33.22
CA PHE A 651 3.28 8.92 32.19
C PHE A 651 3.48 8.30 30.80
N LEU A 652 4.00 7.08 30.67
CA LEU A 652 4.25 6.47 29.37
C LEU A 652 3.06 5.67 28.81
N LEU A 653 2.23 5.04 29.64
CA LEU A 653 1.16 4.15 29.14
C LEU A 653 -0.26 4.71 29.28
N ASP A 654 -0.61 5.31 30.43
CA ASP A 654 -2.02 5.63 30.75
C ASP A 654 -2.41 7.10 30.74
N SER A 655 -1.47 8.03 30.84
CA SER A 655 -1.75 9.46 30.93
C SER A 655 -2.56 9.93 29.72
N LYS A 656 -3.51 10.85 29.94
CA LYS A 656 -4.24 11.54 28.86
C LYS A 656 -3.31 12.27 27.90
N THR A 657 -2.14 12.69 28.40
CA THR A 657 -1.07 13.32 27.61
C THR A 657 0.07 12.36 27.32
N GLY A 658 -0.11 11.07 27.61
CA GLY A 658 0.87 10.03 27.39
C GLY A 658 0.98 9.67 25.91
N PRO A 659 2.12 9.09 25.49
CA PRO A 659 2.47 8.88 24.09
C PRO A 659 1.46 8.00 23.33
N LEU A 660 0.81 7.04 24.00
CA LEU A 660 -0.22 6.18 23.40
C LEU A 660 -1.54 6.91 23.10
N LYS A 661 -1.82 8.04 23.77
CA LYS A 661 -3.06 8.81 23.65
C LYS A 661 -2.88 10.14 22.91
N ILE A 662 -1.72 10.34 22.26
CA ILE A 662 -1.45 11.56 21.48
C ILE A 662 -2.24 11.55 20.18
N PHE A 663 -2.26 10.42 19.46
CA PHE A 663 -2.91 10.32 18.16
C PHE A 663 -4.31 9.73 18.29
N THR A 664 -5.30 10.59 18.52
CA THR A 664 -6.71 10.21 18.72
C THR A 664 -7.60 10.75 17.60
N PRO A 665 -8.79 10.17 17.38
CA PRO A 665 -9.79 10.74 16.49
C PRO A 665 -10.14 12.20 16.84
N ASP A 666 -10.18 12.55 18.13
CA ASP A 666 -10.42 13.92 18.59
C ASP A 666 -9.31 14.89 18.14
N LEU A 667 -8.04 14.46 18.15
CA LEU A 667 -6.94 15.26 17.63
C LEU A 667 -7.15 15.55 16.13
N VAL A 668 -7.58 14.54 15.36
CA VAL A 668 -7.83 14.67 13.92
C VAL A 668 -9.01 15.61 13.63
N MET A 669 -10.06 15.58 14.47
CA MET A 669 -11.19 16.50 14.37
C MET A 669 -10.77 17.95 14.64
N GLY A 670 -9.77 18.17 15.49
CA GLY A 670 -9.22 19.50 15.79
C GLY A 670 -8.24 20.06 14.76
N LEU A 671 -7.87 19.32 13.70
CA LEU A 671 -6.96 19.81 12.66
C LEU A 671 -7.67 20.78 11.71
N ASP A 672 -6.98 21.87 11.37
CA ASP A 672 -7.44 22.81 10.35
C ASP A 672 -7.23 22.27 8.93
N ASP A 673 -7.89 22.89 7.95
CA ASP A 673 -7.85 22.43 6.56
C ASP A 673 -6.45 22.52 5.92
N LYS A 674 -5.59 23.43 6.39
CA LYS A 674 -4.20 23.54 5.91
C LYS A 674 -3.35 22.39 6.42
N GLN A 675 -3.50 22.04 7.70
CA GLN A 675 -2.84 20.90 8.32
C GLN A 675 -3.33 19.58 7.70
N LEU A 676 -4.63 19.44 7.43
CA LEU A 676 -5.18 18.27 6.75
C LEU A 676 -4.61 18.13 5.33
N GLN A 677 -4.56 19.22 4.56
CA GLN A 677 -3.99 19.22 3.21
C GLN A 677 -2.48 18.92 3.23
N MET A 678 -1.75 19.42 4.22
CA MET A 678 -0.32 19.17 4.37
C MET A 678 -0.02 17.71 4.74
N ILE A 679 -0.84 17.09 5.59
CA ILE A 679 -0.58 15.75 6.12
C ILE A 679 -1.16 14.67 5.22
N ALA A 680 -2.44 14.78 4.84
CA ALA A 680 -3.19 13.74 4.15
C ALA A 680 -3.66 14.14 2.75
N GLY A 681 -3.25 15.31 2.26
CA GLY A 681 -3.51 15.74 0.89
C GLY A 681 -2.85 14.83 -0.13
N GLU A 682 -3.60 14.48 -1.17
CA GLU A 682 -3.04 13.80 -2.33
C GLU A 682 -2.09 14.73 -3.09
N ASP A 683 -0.97 14.19 -3.54
CA ASP A 683 -0.10 14.89 -4.48
C ASP A 683 -0.83 15.13 -5.80
N THR A 684 -0.39 16.15 -6.53
CA THR A 684 -1.03 16.57 -7.78
C THR A 684 -1.02 15.46 -8.83
N ALA A 685 0.01 14.62 -8.87
CA ALA A 685 0.11 13.53 -9.84
C ALA A 685 -0.90 12.41 -9.53
N THR A 686 -1.01 11.99 -8.26
CA THR A 686 -2.01 11.03 -7.79
C THR A 686 -3.43 11.56 -8.00
N ARG A 687 -3.68 12.85 -7.78
CA ARG A 687 -4.99 13.46 -8.03
C ARG A 687 -5.37 13.39 -9.50
N VAL A 688 -4.48 13.83 -10.40
CA VAL A 688 -4.70 13.78 -11.85
C VAL A 688 -4.87 12.33 -12.32
N ARG A 689 -4.03 11.40 -11.83
CA ARG A 689 -4.14 9.98 -12.19
C ARG A 689 -5.48 9.38 -11.74
N ARG A 690 -5.94 9.70 -10.53
CA ARG A 690 -7.25 9.28 -10.01
C ARG A 690 -8.39 9.84 -10.86
N GLU A 691 -8.34 11.11 -11.24
CA GLU A 691 -9.34 11.73 -12.11
C GLU A 691 -9.42 11.02 -13.47
N VAL A 692 -8.27 10.74 -14.10
CA VAL A 692 -8.21 9.98 -15.35
C VAL A 692 -8.79 8.58 -15.19
N LEU A 693 -8.39 7.83 -14.16
CA LEU A 693 -8.90 6.48 -13.92
C LEU A 693 -10.41 6.48 -13.62
N THR A 694 -10.89 7.45 -12.84
CA THR A 694 -12.31 7.58 -12.51
C THR A 694 -13.11 7.86 -13.77
N ARG A 695 -12.65 8.80 -14.61
CA ARG A 695 -13.26 9.09 -15.90
C ARG A 695 -13.24 7.87 -16.82
N ASN A 696 -12.14 7.11 -16.86
CA ASN A 696 -12.05 5.89 -17.65
C ASN A 696 -13.04 4.82 -17.16
N VAL A 697 -13.16 4.60 -15.85
CA VAL A 697 -14.14 3.66 -15.28
C VAL A 697 -15.57 4.11 -15.56
N GLU A 698 -15.89 5.39 -15.36
CA GLU A 698 -17.21 5.95 -15.66
C GLU A 698 -17.57 5.82 -17.15
N ASN A 699 -16.59 6.04 -18.03
CA ASN A 699 -16.76 5.86 -19.46
C ASN A 699 -16.94 4.39 -19.82
N LEU A 700 -16.12 3.48 -19.28
CA LEU A 700 -16.09 2.06 -19.69
C LEU A 700 -17.22 1.21 -19.09
N LYS A 701 -17.67 1.54 -17.87
CA LYS A 701 -18.66 0.75 -17.12
C LYS A 701 -20.00 0.56 -17.84
N PRO A 702 -20.60 1.56 -18.50
CA PRO A 702 -21.83 1.39 -19.27
C PRO A 702 -21.75 0.31 -20.37
N TYR A 703 -20.55 0.07 -20.93
CA TYR A 703 -20.41 -0.84 -22.06
C TYR A 703 -20.55 -2.30 -21.62
N VAL A 704 -19.95 -2.68 -20.49
CA VAL A 704 -20.01 -4.05 -19.96
C VAL A 704 -21.46 -4.52 -19.70
N TRP A 705 -22.34 -3.63 -19.23
CA TRP A 705 -23.74 -3.95 -18.92
C TRP A 705 -24.69 -3.86 -20.12
N ARG A 706 -24.32 -3.12 -21.18
CA ARG A 706 -25.16 -2.92 -22.37
C ARG A 706 -24.94 -3.97 -23.45
N PHE A 707 -23.91 -4.81 -23.34
CA PHE A 707 -23.77 -5.96 -24.24
C PHE A 707 -24.85 -7.00 -23.90
N PRO A 708 -25.70 -7.39 -24.87
CA PRO A 708 -26.73 -8.39 -24.61
C PRO A 708 -26.07 -9.69 -24.18
N VAL A 709 -26.26 -10.04 -22.91
CA VAL A 709 -26.03 -11.40 -22.43
C VAL A 709 -27.01 -12.29 -23.19
N PRO A 710 -26.57 -13.41 -23.80
CA PRO A 710 -27.48 -14.31 -24.49
C PRO A 710 -28.66 -14.65 -23.57
N LYS A 711 -29.89 -14.52 -24.08
CA LYS A 711 -31.14 -14.72 -23.32
C LYS A 711 -31.19 -16.07 -22.58
N ASN A 712 -30.37 -17.03 -22.99
CA ASN A 712 -30.24 -18.35 -22.37
C ASN A 712 -29.50 -18.31 -21.01
N MET A 713 -28.86 -17.20 -20.64
CA MET A 713 -28.23 -16.99 -19.32
C MET A 713 -29.09 -16.17 -18.35
N ILE A 714 -30.20 -15.57 -18.82
CA ILE A 714 -31.11 -14.78 -17.98
C ILE A 714 -31.93 -15.70 -17.06
N CYS A 715 -32.28 -16.91 -17.50
CA CYS A 715 -33.01 -17.86 -16.63
C CYS A 715 -32.20 -18.35 -15.42
N LEU A 716 -30.86 -18.38 -15.47
CA LEU A 716 -30.05 -18.89 -14.36
C LEU A 716 -29.75 -17.81 -13.30
N VAL A 717 -29.60 -16.55 -13.73
CA VAL A 717 -29.37 -15.42 -12.80
C VAL A 717 -30.68 -15.00 -12.13
N ASP A 718 -31.83 -15.08 -12.82
CA ASP A 718 -33.15 -14.83 -12.20
C ASP A 718 -33.61 -15.97 -11.27
N MET A 719 -33.20 -17.22 -11.51
CA MET A 719 -33.42 -18.33 -10.55
C MET A 719 -32.55 -18.21 -9.30
N LEU A 720 -31.31 -17.72 -9.43
CA LEU A 720 -30.38 -17.59 -8.28
C LEU A 720 -30.62 -16.31 -7.47
N SER A 721 -31.10 -15.22 -8.09
CA SER A 721 -31.47 -14.00 -7.34
C SER A 721 -32.75 -14.19 -6.51
N SER A 722 -33.71 -14.98 -7.01
CA SER A 722 -34.97 -15.28 -6.32
C SER A 722 -34.79 -16.21 -5.10
N SER A 723 -33.77 -17.08 -5.12
CA SER A 723 -33.50 -18.04 -4.04
C SER A 723 -32.75 -17.43 -2.85
N LEU A 724 -31.93 -16.40 -3.09
CA LEU A 724 -31.17 -15.70 -2.05
C LEU A 724 -32.00 -14.63 -1.32
N LEU A 725 -32.98 -14.01 -2.01
CA LEU A 725 -33.94 -13.08 -1.39
C LEU A 725 -34.92 -13.79 -0.42
N LEU A 726 -35.28 -15.05 -0.70
CA LEU A 726 -36.13 -15.86 0.19
C LEU A 726 -35.42 -16.29 1.48
N LEU A 727 -34.10 -16.50 1.45
CA LEU A 727 -33.31 -16.78 2.65
C LEU A 727 -33.06 -15.53 3.52
N TRP A 728 -33.08 -14.34 2.92
CA TRP A 728 -32.95 -13.09 3.67
C TRP A 728 -34.25 -12.66 4.36
N TRP A 729 -35.41 -13.09 3.85
CA TRP A 729 -36.74 -12.81 4.45
C TRP A 729 -37.15 -13.81 5.55
N LEU A 730 -36.48 -14.96 5.66
CA LEU A 730 -36.72 -15.97 6.71
C LEU A 730 -35.78 -15.82 7.92
N TRP A 731 -34.90 -14.82 7.92
CA TRP A 731 -33.95 -14.53 9.01
C TRP A 731 -34.15 -13.15 9.66
N LEU A 732 -35.25 -12.47 9.33
CA LEU A 732 -35.79 -11.26 9.97
C LEU A 732 -37.19 -11.59 10.49
#